data_AF-A0A6N7PKM5-F1
#
_entry.id   AF-A0A6N7PKM5-F1
#
_cell.length_a   1.000
_cell.length_b   1.000
_cell.length_c   1.000
_cell.angle_alpha   90.00
_cell.angle_beta   90.00
_cell.angle_gamma   90.00
#
_symmetry.space_group_name_H-M   'P 1'
#
loop_
_entity.id
_entity.type
_entity.pdbx_description
1 polymer ?
#
loop_
_entity_poly.entity_id
_entity_poly.type
_entity_poly.pdbx_seq_one_letter_code
_entity_poly.pdbx_strand_id
1 'polypeptide(L)'
;MDAKKIEQRRILRDRLIGALYEAARGGNLACAVDLKEVGERESIPYEEIKAAWHYFQQQRWVKTRGTGMIVAITVEGVDYVEKLIVANQTPIASPFDEQTTTLPDQADPMDSFDIAIVCALNEKELDCVLDTGVTPWQPLHFDNDPATYYQTTFVRTDGAPLRVVAAAAPQMGMPDSAVLATKMILHFAPNLVAMVGIAAGADEAKQGFGDILAPDTTFDYGSGKLFSDGDGLKLKPDPKPLAIEPRLTARLQDWKRQRRHVDTIRQAWRSDKPRTSLEIHIGPMGSGSAVLDSKKPLTDIVEHWRKLIGIDMEAHGIHLACQYACTPKPWFLCVKAISDFAANKTDSWQPYAAFIAAQFLYRFVTEEWRNFSFPSRAAVGAPQKQQGPEMASVIQEIAHLKEQLGVQKEQLAFQTGSIREILASITAVAPKVESARTPGAGVGVASISELKALEGLWVNVESGSTYCMRMVRGELRCPYSYGTGNKLTGEYHSLRIENGSLFGRYRWFNDAIAGYFYLRIESLDRLVGGWWSASDATAEAMAQLPPAEGMVASTWIRQKDVQRFPEWAEAFFGSITPATALEPTSEQQEVVQQELEVDLEQLAEEVVERFAMRLVDENDTITGLMAETNASGYYLDQLDVLSVGPLELNVPRIPFRAQAHFSGDQEPDHVACGNAITAEISGTLEYDGTEWRVADDYRLEAELDYDHDGEPDPDDL
;
A
#
# COMPACT_ATOMS: atom_id res chain seq x y z
N MET A 1 41.45 -40.98 -16.82
CA MET A 1 41.98 -40.07 -15.77
C MET A 1 42.99 -40.85 -14.97
N ASP A 2 44.16 -40.25 -14.74
CA ASP A 2 45.30 -40.88 -14.07
C ASP A 2 44.95 -41.17 -12.59
N ALA A 3 44.96 -42.46 -12.19
CA ALA A 3 44.60 -42.90 -10.85
C ALA A 3 45.47 -42.23 -9.76
N LYS A 4 46.69 -41.84 -10.13
CA LYS A 4 47.63 -41.13 -9.26
C LYS A 4 47.12 -39.72 -8.90
N LYS A 5 46.51 -39.02 -9.85
CA LYS A 5 45.90 -37.70 -9.63
C LYS A 5 44.64 -37.79 -8.76
N ILE A 6 43.85 -38.86 -8.90
CA ILE A 6 42.66 -39.06 -8.06
C ILE A 6 43.04 -39.30 -6.60
N GLU A 7 44.08 -40.09 -6.35
CA GLU A 7 44.54 -40.35 -4.98
C GLU A 7 45.21 -39.10 -4.37
N GLN A 8 46.00 -38.34 -5.13
CA GLN A 8 46.54 -37.04 -4.70
C GLN A 8 45.41 -36.04 -4.33
N ARG A 9 44.36 -35.95 -5.14
CA ARG A 9 43.17 -35.12 -4.87
C ARG A 9 42.47 -35.48 -3.57
N ARG A 10 42.34 -36.78 -3.30
CA ARG A 10 41.70 -37.29 -2.08
C ARG A 10 42.54 -36.95 -0.85
N ILE A 11 43.86 -37.16 -0.91
CA ILE A 11 44.78 -36.83 0.18
C ILE A 11 44.74 -35.33 0.49
N LEU A 12 44.71 -34.48 -0.54
CA LEU A 12 44.64 -33.03 -0.40
C LEU A 12 43.34 -32.58 0.27
N ARG A 13 42.20 -33.09 -0.20
CA ARG A 13 40.87 -32.81 0.38
C ARG A 13 40.81 -33.22 1.84
N ASP A 14 41.28 -34.41 2.17
CA ASP A 14 41.21 -34.96 3.53
C ASP A 14 42.13 -34.15 4.49
N ARG A 15 43.28 -33.64 4.01
CA ARG A 15 44.15 -32.72 4.78
C ARG A 15 43.51 -31.34 5.01
N LEU A 16 42.86 -30.77 3.99
CA LEU A 16 42.17 -29.48 4.11
C LEU A 16 41.02 -29.56 5.14
N ILE A 17 40.25 -30.65 5.08
CA ILE A 17 39.19 -30.93 6.06
C ILE A 17 39.78 -31.09 7.48
N GLY A 18 40.91 -31.78 7.62
CA GLY A 18 41.60 -31.92 8.90
C GLY A 18 42.05 -30.58 9.50
N ALA A 19 42.65 -29.71 8.69
CA ALA A 19 43.10 -28.38 9.13
C ALA A 19 41.92 -27.49 9.57
N LEU A 20 40.81 -27.52 8.82
CA LEU A 20 39.57 -26.83 9.20
C LEU A 20 38.98 -27.37 10.51
N TYR A 21 39.08 -28.68 10.73
CA TYR A 21 38.57 -29.35 11.94
C TYR A 21 39.38 -28.97 13.18
N GLU A 22 40.71 -28.96 13.10
CA GLU A 22 41.60 -28.53 14.20
C GLU A 22 41.40 -27.05 14.56
N ALA A 23 41.31 -26.18 13.55
CA ALA A 23 41.06 -24.76 13.76
C ALA A 23 39.74 -24.48 14.49
N ALA A 24 38.67 -25.16 14.08
CA ALA A 24 37.36 -25.05 14.74
C ALA A 24 37.36 -25.62 16.17
N ARG A 25 38.23 -26.59 16.48
CA ARG A 25 38.38 -27.17 17.83
C ARG A 25 39.15 -26.25 18.78
N GLY A 26 40.04 -25.40 18.25
CA GLY A 26 40.85 -24.44 19.01
C GLY A 26 40.15 -23.12 19.39
N GLY A 27 38.92 -22.87 18.91
CA GLY A 27 38.14 -21.68 19.26
C GLY A 27 38.60 -20.36 18.62
N ASN A 28 39.52 -20.40 17.65
CA ASN A 28 39.95 -19.22 16.90
C ASN A 28 39.02 -18.99 15.68
N LEU A 29 38.36 -17.82 15.63
CA LEU A 29 37.45 -17.44 14.53
C LEU A 29 38.15 -17.06 13.21
N ALA A 30 39.48 -17.01 13.21
CA ALA A 30 40.31 -16.78 12.03
C ALA A 30 41.38 -17.88 11.95
N CYS A 31 41.35 -18.65 10.86
CA CYS A 31 42.33 -19.68 10.56
C CYS A 31 42.90 -19.40 9.18
N ALA A 32 44.20 -19.14 9.10
CA ALA A 32 44.94 -19.17 7.85
C ALA A 32 45.45 -20.60 7.65
N VAL A 33 44.98 -21.27 6.60
CA VAL A 33 45.55 -22.57 6.21
C VAL A 33 46.69 -22.28 5.25
N ASP A 34 47.92 -22.29 5.76
CA ASP A 34 49.11 -22.17 4.92
C ASP A 34 49.36 -23.51 4.21
N LEU A 35 49.06 -23.56 2.91
CA LEU A 35 49.17 -24.77 2.10
C LEU A 35 50.63 -25.21 1.86
N LYS A 36 51.63 -24.46 2.36
CA LYS A 36 53.05 -24.86 2.31
C LYS A 36 53.35 -26.19 2.99
N GLU A 37 52.57 -26.60 4.00
CA GLU A 37 52.75 -27.90 4.66
C GLU A 37 52.17 -29.10 3.87
N VAL A 38 51.37 -28.82 2.85
CA VAL A 38 50.81 -29.84 1.95
C VAL A 38 51.77 -30.02 0.80
N GLY A 39 52.97 -30.54 1.10
CA GLY A 39 54.10 -30.58 0.19
C GLY A 39 53.81 -31.20 -1.17
N GLU A 40 53.44 -30.38 -2.15
CA GLU A 40 53.60 -30.60 -3.59
C GLU A 40 53.46 -29.24 -4.32
N ARG A 41 54.47 -28.90 -5.13
CA ARG A 41 54.73 -27.60 -5.77
C ARG A 41 53.80 -27.26 -6.96
N GLU A 42 52.61 -27.83 -7.05
CA GLU A 42 51.67 -27.56 -8.15
C GLU A 42 50.42 -26.81 -7.66
N SER A 43 50.06 -25.74 -8.39
CA SER A 43 48.90 -24.90 -8.10
C SER A 43 47.62 -25.74 -8.01
N ILE A 44 46.94 -25.69 -6.87
CA ILE A 44 45.67 -26.39 -6.64
C ILE A 44 44.55 -25.68 -7.44
N PRO A 45 43.76 -26.39 -8.26
CA PRO A 45 42.66 -25.79 -8.99
C PRO A 45 41.55 -25.27 -8.05
N TYR A 46 41.05 -24.06 -8.29
CA TYR A 46 39.98 -23.41 -7.51
C TYR A 46 38.74 -24.29 -7.27
N GLU A 47 38.33 -25.04 -8.29
CA GLU A 47 37.17 -25.94 -8.20
C GLU A 47 37.34 -27.05 -7.14
N GLU A 48 38.57 -27.47 -6.85
CA GLU A 48 38.84 -28.47 -5.82
C GLU A 48 38.72 -27.89 -4.41
N ILE A 49 39.11 -26.62 -4.23
CA ILE A 49 38.93 -25.86 -2.98
C ILE A 49 37.44 -25.64 -2.72
N LYS A 50 36.69 -25.21 -3.74
CA LYS A 50 35.24 -25.00 -3.67
C LYS A 50 34.48 -26.28 -3.34
N ALA A 51 34.86 -27.41 -3.95
CA ALA A 51 34.25 -28.72 -3.66
C ALA A 51 34.52 -29.20 -2.23
N ALA A 52 35.74 -29.00 -1.71
CA ALA A 52 36.09 -29.33 -0.33
C ALA A 52 35.30 -28.48 0.68
N TRP A 53 35.10 -27.19 0.38
CA TRP A 53 34.30 -26.28 1.20
C TRP A 53 32.82 -26.66 1.25
N HIS A 54 32.20 -26.91 0.09
CA HIS A 54 30.81 -27.38 0.06
C HIS A 54 30.61 -28.68 0.84
N TYR A 55 31.57 -29.61 0.77
CA TYR A 55 31.52 -30.84 1.56
C TYR A 55 31.63 -30.57 3.07
N PHE A 56 32.47 -29.62 3.49
CA PHE A 56 32.58 -29.20 4.89
C PHE A 56 31.28 -28.57 5.42
N GLN A 57 30.62 -27.71 4.64
CA GLN A 57 29.34 -27.09 5.01
C GLN A 57 28.18 -28.09 5.19
N GLN A 58 28.26 -29.25 4.52
CA GLN A 58 27.25 -30.30 4.65
C GLN A 58 27.41 -31.14 5.92
N GLN A 59 28.50 -30.98 6.68
CA GLN A 59 28.71 -31.74 7.92
C GLN A 59 27.79 -31.27 9.05
N ARG A 60 27.10 -32.22 9.68
CA ARG A 60 25.98 -31.99 10.62
C ARG A 60 26.31 -31.09 11.82
N TRP A 61 27.57 -31.04 12.24
CA TRP A 61 28.05 -30.24 13.37
C TRP A 61 28.26 -28.75 13.05
N VAL A 62 28.45 -28.38 11.77
CA VAL A 62 28.61 -26.99 11.32
C VAL A 62 27.27 -26.25 11.34
N LYS A 63 26.16 -26.95 11.05
CA LYS A 63 24.80 -26.38 11.10
C LYS A 63 24.28 -26.08 12.51
N THR A 64 24.93 -26.59 13.56
CA THR A 64 24.42 -26.53 14.94
C THR A 64 25.17 -25.55 15.85
N ARG A 65 26.30 -24.99 15.41
CA ARG A 65 26.98 -23.90 16.12
C ARG A 65 27.09 -22.69 15.19
N GLY A 66 26.22 -21.70 15.39
CA GLY A 66 26.21 -20.45 14.63
C GLY A 66 27.41 -19.56 14.93
N THR A 67 28.60 -19.97 14.52
CA THR A 67 29.84 -19.18 14.64
C THR A 67 30.45 -19.03 13.26
N GLY A 68 30.44 -17.81 12.72
CA GLY A 68 31.11 -17.45 11.48
C GLY A 68 32.61 -17.73 11.58
N MET A 69 33.18 -18.40 10.59
CA MET A 69 34.59 -18.76 10.54
C MET A 69 35.17 -18.19 9.23
N ILE A 70 36.21 -17.36 9.35
CA ILE A 70 36.91 -16.79 8.19
C ILE A 70 38.12 -17.67 7.89
N VAL A 71 38.16 -18.23 6.68
CA VAL A 71 39.28 -19.06 6.21
C VAL A 71 40.02 -18.32 5.10
N ALA A 72 41.27 -17.98 5.35
CA ALA A 72 42.17 -17.42 4.33
C ALA A 72 43.05 -18.56 3.78
N ILE A 73 43.05 -18.73 2.44
CA ILE A 73 43.87 -19.73 1.76
C ILE A 73 44.85 -18.99 0.85
N THR A 74 46.14 -19.05 1.17
CA THR A 74 47.20 -18.45 0.35
C THR A 74 47.81 -19.51 -0.57
N VAL A 75 47.87 -19.22 -1.87
CA VAL A 75 48.57 -20.04 -2.88
C VAL A 75 49.63 -19.15 -3.54
N GLU A 76 50.85 -19.64 -3.70
CA GLU A 76 52.05 -18.85 -4.08
C GLU A 76 51.81 -17.86 -5.24
N GLY A 77 52.07 -16.57 -4.98
CA GLY A 77 52.32 -15.54 -5.99
C GLY A 77 51.13 -14.69 -6.42
N VAL A 78 49.94 -14.93 -5.89
CA VAL A 78 48.78 -14.05 -6.05
C VAL A 78 48.16 -13.82 -4.68
N ASP A 79 48.23 -12.60 -4.17
CA ASP A 79 47.49 -12.19 -2.99
C ASP A 79 45.98 -12.16 -3.33
N TYR A 80 45.34 -13.33 -3.31
CA TYR A 80 43.88 -13.43 -3.30
C TYR A 80 43.40 -13.19 -1.87
N VAL A 81 43.22 -11.92 -1.50
CA VAL A 81 42.53 -11.55 -0.26
C VAL A 81 41.04 -11.49 -0.56
N GLU A 82 40.36 -12.63 -0.52
CA GLU A 82 38.90 -12.67 -0.47
C GLU A 82 38.48 -12.62 1.00
N LYS A 83 37.90 -11.49 1.44
CA LYS A 83 37.14 -11.43 2.70
C LYS A 83 35.83 -12.19 2.50
N LEU A 84 35.85 -13.51 2.70
CA LEU A 84 34.64 -14.32 2.83
C LEU A 84 33.99 -14.05 4.19
N ILE A 85 33.07 -13.08 4.23
CA ILE A 85 32.22 -12.80 5.39
C ILE A 85 30.99 -13.71 5.29
N VAL A 86 30.86 -14.66 6.23
CA VAL A 86 29.61 -15.39 6.46
C VAL A 86 28.73 -14.52 7.37
N ALA A 87 27.50 -14.25 6.92
CA ALA A 87 26.50 -13.50 7.66
C ALA A 87 26.16 -14.14 9.02
N ASN A 88 26.42 -13.42 10.12
CA ASN A 88 25.42 -13.04 11.13
C ASN A 88 26.06 -12.27 12.31
N GLN A 89 25.53 -11.06 12.54
CA GLN A 89 25.51 -10.23 13.76
C GLN A 89 26.78 -9.52 14.28
N THR A 90 26.63 -8.20 14.34
CA THR A 90 27.20 -7.15 15.23
C THR A 90 28.73 -7.07 15.41
N PRO A 91 29.37 -5.90 15.13
CA PRO A 91 30.76 -5.68 15.52
C PRO A 91 30.87 -5.60 17.06
N ILE A 92 31.58 -6.54 17.67
CA ILE A 92 32.12 -6.36 19.01
C ILE A 92 33.28 -5.37 18.88
N ALA A 93 33.10 -4.17 19.45
CA ALA A 93 34.15 -3.16 19.53
C ALA A 93 35.35 -3.70 20.31
N SER A 94 36.55 -3.57 19.74
CA SER A 94 37.81 -3.66 20.49
C SER A 94 37.93 -2.42 21.40
N PRO A 95 38.33 -2.57 22.67
CA PRO A 95 38.78 -1.43 23.45
C PRO A 95 40.18 -1.03 22.99
N PHE A 96 40.53 0.25 23.17
CA PHE A 96 41.81 0.91 22.83
C PHE A 96 41.94 1.42 21.38
N ASP A 97 41.45 2.63 21.11
CA ASP A 97 42.30 3.84 21.16
C ASP A 97 41.45 5.11 21.02
N GLU A 98 41.78 6.13 21.81
CA GLU A 98 41.22 7.48 21.75
C GLU A 98 41.65 8.16 20.44
N GLN A 99 40.69 8.66 19.66
CA GLN A 99 40.77 9.99 19.03
C GLN A 99 39.43 10.38 18.36
N THR A 100 38.98 11.57 18.74
CA THR A 100 37.92 12.40 18.17
C THR A 100 37.55 12.06 16.72
N THR A 101 36.33 11.57 16.50
CA THR A 101 35.69 11.61 15.17
C THR A 101 34.30 12.17 15.31
N THR A 102 34.16 13.40 14.84
CA THR A 102 32.91 14.04 14.44
C THR A 102 32.06 13.05 13.66
N LEU A 103 30.78 12.94 14.02
CA LEU A 103 29.76 12.25 13.21
C LEU A 103 29.91 12.71 11.75
N PRO A 104 29.93 11.81 10.75
CA PRO A 104 29.94 12.21 9.37
C PRO A 104 28.57 12.83 9.04
N ASP A 105 28.52 14.15 9.17
CA ASP A 105 27.50 15.00 8.56
C ASP A 105 27.87 15.17 7.09
N GLN A 106 27.68 14.11 6.29
CA GLN A 106 27.51 14.13 4.82
C GLN A 106 26.72 12.88 4.42
N ALA A 107 25.42 13.06 4.18
CA ALA A 107 24.68 12.12 3.34
C ALA A 107 25.28 12.20 1.93
N ASP A 108 25.95 11.14 1.49
CA ASP A 108 26.38 10.97 0.11
C ASP A 108 25.17 11.15 -0.84
N PRO A 109 25.37 11.69 -2.05
CA PRO A 109 24.30 11.83 -3.04
C PRO A 109 23.63 10.47 -3.26
N MET A 110 22.30 10.45 -3.12
CA MET A 110 21.47 9.25 -3.16
C MET A 110 21.89 8.32 -4.30
N ASP A 111 22.34 7.13 -3.92
CA ASP A 111 23.08 6.20 -4.75
C ASP A 111 22.11 5.53 -5.75
N SER A 112 21.87 6.18 -6.90
CA SER A 112 20.80 5.81 -7.81
C SER A 112 20.99 4.43 -8.43
N PHE A 113 19.90 3.67 -8.56
CA PHE A 113 19.88 2.40 -9.27
C PHE A 113 19.50 2.58 -10.74
N ASP A 114 19.94 1.64 -11.58
CA ASP A 114 19.56 1.62 -12.99
C ASP A 114 18.21 0.92 -13.17
N ILE A 115 18.04 -0.22 -12.49
CA ILE A 115 16.89 -1.11 -12.65
C ILE A 115 16.30 -1.49 -11.29
N ALA A 116 14.98 -1.39 -11.16
CA ALA A 116 14.21 -1.98 -10.08
C ALA A 116 13.39 -3.16 -10.62
N ILE A 117 13.54 -4.36 -10.06
CA ILE A 117 12.81 -5.57 -10.46
C ILE A 117 11.76 -5.89 -9.40
N VAL A 118 10.50 -5.91 -9.80
CA VAL A 118 9.36 -6.26 -8.94
C VAL A 118 8.88 -7.67 -9.30
N CYS A 119 8.75 -8.53 -8.29
CA CYS A 119 8.11 -9.83 -8.39
C CYS A 119 6.82 -9.85 -7.57
N ALA A 120 5.87 -10.71 -7.91
CA ALA A 120 4.68 -10.92 -7.09
C ALA A 120 4.95 -11.93 -5.97
N LEU A 121 5.83 -12.91 -6.22
CA LEU A 121 6.13 -14.01 -5.30
C LEU A 121 7.58 -14.02 -4.82
N ASN A 122 7.77 -14.21 -3.51
CA ASN A 122 9.08 -14.46 -2.93
C ASN A 122 9.65 -15.80 -3.44
N GLU A 123 8.88 -16.87 -3.25
CA GLU A 123 9.26 -18.18 -3.77
C GLU A 123 9.02 -18.26 -5.28
N LYS A 124 9.88 -19.00 -6.00
CA LYS A 124 9.81 -19.22 -7.46
C LYS A 124 10.21 -18.00 -8.29
N GLU A 125 9.52 -16.87 -8.15
CA GLU A 125 9.76 -15.68 -8.99
C GLU A 125 11.01 -14.92 -8.55
N LEU A 126 11.00 -14.37 -7.33
CA LEU A 126 12.17 -13.65 -6.80
C LEU A 126 13.38 -14.57 -6.68
N ASP A 127 13.23 -15.82 -6.23
CA ASP A 127 14.31 -16.81 -6.22
C ASP A 127 15.01 -16.93 -7.59
N CYS A 128 14.24 -17.04 -8.68
CA CYS A 128 14.82 -17.12 -10.03
C CYS A 128 15.53 -15.82 -10.44
N VAL A 129 15.04 -14.65 -10.00
CA VAL A 129 15.72 -13.36 -10.21
C VAL A 129 17.04 -13.31 -9.44
N LEU A 130 17.07 -13.75 -8.19
CA LEU A 130 18.26 -13.78 -7.34
C LEU A 130 19.31 -14.80 -7.82
N ASP A 131 18.91 -15.77 -8.65
CA ASP A 131 19.82 -16.70 -9.33
C ASP A 131 20.37 -16.18 -10.68
N THR A 132 19.98 -14.97 -11.10
CA THR A 132 20.52 -14.35 -12.32
C THR A 132 21.82 -13.59 -12.08
N GLY A 133 22.58 -13.39 -13.16
CA GLY A 133 23.85 -12.67 -13.11
C GLY A 133 25.03 -13.53 -12.66
N VAL A 134 26.20 -12.90 -12.62
CA VAL A 134 27.45 -13.51 -12.11
C VAL A 134 27.82 -12.95 -10.73
N THR A 135 27.31 -11.77 -10.39
CA THR A 135 27.53 -11.10 -9.12
C THR A 135 26.45 -11.56 -8.13
N PRO A 136 26.84 -12.05 -6.93
CA PRO A 136 25.88 -12.45 -5.92
C PRO A 136 24.98 -11.30 -5.49
N TRP A 137 23.70 -11.59 -5.31
CA TRP A 137 22.75 -10.66 -4.72
C TRP A 137 22.99 -10.51 -3.22
N GLN A 138 22.85 -9.29 -2.72
CA GLN A 138 23.02 -8.95 -1.31
C GLN A 138 21.73 -8.36 -0.75
N PRO A 139 21.30 -8.76 0.47
CA PRO A 139 20.16 -8.15 1.11
C PRO A 139 20.41 -6.65 1.38
N LEU A 140 19.36 -5.85 1.24
CA LEU A 140 19.32 -4.42 1.53
C LEU A 140 18.06 -4.13 2.34
N HIS A 141 18.24 -3.58 3.55
CA HIS A 141 17.17 -3.40 4.53
C HIS A 141 17.13 -1.93 4.97
N PHE A 142 15.93 -1.43 5.25
CA PHE A 142 15.69 -0.10 5.79
C PHE A 142 14.88 -0.22 7.08
N ASP A 143 15.30 0.43 8.16
CA ASP A 143 14.67 0.28 9.49
C ASP A 143 13.18 0.69 9.50
N ASN A 144 12.77 1.55 8.57
CA ASN A 144 11.42 2.10 8.45
C ASN A 144 10.62 1.51 7.27
N ASP A 145 11.14 0.49 6.58
CA ASP A 145 10.40 -0.21 5.51
C ASP A 145 10.34 -1.72 5.81
N PRO A 146 9.15 -2.31 5.94
CA PRO A 146 9.01 -3.76 6.14
C PRO A 146 9.42 -4.60 4.91
N ALA A 147 9.60 -3.98 3.74
CA ALA A 147 10.00 -4.71 2.53
C ALA A 147 11.48 -5.10 2.58
N THR A 148 11.77 -6.35 2.20
CA THR A 148 13.14 -6.82 2.01
C THR A 148 13.56 -6.59 0.57
N TYR A 149 14.62 -5.80 0.38
CA TYR A 149 15.22 -5.57 -0.93
C TYR A 149 16.48 -6.41 -1.10
N TYR A 150 16.85 -6.67 -2.35
CA TYR A 150 18.09 -7.31 -2.73
C TYR A 150 18.77 -6.47 -3.80
N GLN A 151 20.07 -6.25 -3.69
CA GLN A 151 20.85 -5.50 -4.66
C GLN A 151 21.94 -6.36 -5.29
N THR A 152 22.25 -6.08 -6.56
CA THR A 152 23.40 -6.65 -7.26
C THR A 152 23.91 -5.68 -8.34
N THR A 153 24.96 -6.10 -9.04
CA THR A 153 25.43 -5.44 -10.26
C THR A 153 25.40 -6.43 -11.42
N PHE A 154 24.57 -6.14 -12.42
CA PHE A 154 24.63 -6.84 -13.70
C PHE A 154 25.76 -6.27 -14.55
N VAL A 155 26.42 -7.13 -15.32
CA VAL A 155 27.47 -6.73 -16.26
C VAL A 155 26.89 -6.78 -17.66
N ARG A 156 26.85 -5.63 -18.34
CA ARG A 156 26.40 -5.53 -19.73
C ARG A 156 27.33 -6.28 -20.67
N THR A 157 26.85 -6.57 -21.88
CA THR A 157 27.66 -7.22 -22.92
C THR A 157 28.89 -6.40 -23.35
N ASP A 158 28.87 -5.08 -23.14
CA ASP A 158 30.01 -4.18 -23.34
C ASP A 158 30.87 -3.97 -22.09
N GLY A 159 30.60 -4.71 -21.01
CA GLY A 159 31.36 -4.69 -19.76
C GLY A 159 30.96 -3.59 -18.77
N ALA A 160 30.06 -2.68 -19.13
CA ALA A 160 29.61 -1.64 -18.21
C ALA A 160 28.69 -2.21 -17.10
N PRO A 161 28.82 -1.75 -15.85
CA PRO A 161 27.97 -2.20 -14.76
C PRO A 161 26.56 -1.59 -14.84
N LEU A 162 25.57 -2.32 -14.32
CA LEU A 162 24.21 -1.86 -14.06
C LEU A 162 23.85 -2.17 -12.62
N ARG A 163 23.46 -1.15 -11.86
CA ARG A 163 22.99 -1.32 -10.48
C ARG A 163 21.55 -1.79 -10.49
N VAL A 164 21.29 -2.92 -9.88
CA VAL A 164 19.97 -3.55 -9.90
C VAL A 164 19.51 -3.79 -8.47
N VAL A 165 18.25 -3.46 -8.20
CA VAL A 165 17.55 -3.81 -6.97
C VAL A 165 16.33 -4.65 -7.31
N ALA A 166 16.00 -5.62 -6.47
CA ALA A 166 14.85 -6.50 -6.63
C ALA A 166 14.10 -6.68 -5.30
N ALA A 167 12.79 -6.87 -5.37
CA ALA A 167 11.95 -7.24 -4.24
C ALA A 167 10.69 -7.96 -4.73
N ALA A 168 10.04 -8.68 -3.82
CA ALA A 168 8.72 -9.26 -4.05
C ALA A 168 7.67 -8.56 -3.19
N ALA A 169 6.46 -8.41 -3.73
CA ALA A 169 5.33 -7.90 -2.98
C ALA A 169 5.00 -8.85 -1.81
N PRO A 170 4.50 -8.32 -0.67
CA PRO A 170 4.11 -9.16 0.46
C PRO A 170 2.88 -10.03 0.14
N GLN A 171 2.03 -9.58 -0.80
CA GLN A 171 0.85 -10.30 -1.28
C GLN A 171 0.73 -10.15 -2.81
N MET A 172 0.01 -11.10 -3.43
CA MET A 172 -0.36 -11.02 -4.85
C MET A 172 -1.42 -9.92 -5.07
N GLY A 173 -1.43 -9.33 -6.25
CA GLY A 173 -2.42 -8.31 -6.62
C GLY A 173 -1.84 -6.93 -6.95
N MET A 174 -2.64 -6.16 -7.68
CA MET A 174 -2.27 -4.83 -8.18
C MET A 174 -1.97 -3.83 -7.05
N PRO A 175 -2.74 -3.73 -5.94
CA PRO A 175 -2.46 -2.75 -4.89
C PRO A 175 -1.09 -2.95 -4.23
N ASP A 176 -0.79 -4.16 -3.76
CA ASP A 176 0.49 -4.49 -3.10
C ASP A 176 1.69 -4.27 -4.04
N SER A 177 1.54 -4.68 -5.30
CA SER A 177 2.59 -4.51 -6.30
C SER A 177 2.81 -3.04 -6.68
N ALA A 178 1.74 -2.24 -6.76
CA ALA A 178 1.83 -0.80 -7.00
C ALA A 178 2.51 -0.07 -5.82
N VAL A 179 2.18 -0.45 -4.58
CA VAL A 179 2.82 0.10 -3.37
C VAL A 179 4.31 -0.25 -3.34
N LEU A 180 4.68 -1.51 -3.58
CA LEU A 180 6.08 -1.91 -3.64
C LEU A 180 6.84 -1.16 -4.74
N ALA A 181 6.28 -1.10 -5.95
CA ALA A 181 6.89 -0.36 -7.05
C ALA A 181 7.09 1.12 -6.69
N THR A 182 6.08 1.76 -6.08
CA THR A 182 6.17 3.15 -5.64
C THR A 182 7.29 3.35 -4.64
N LYS A 183 7.41 2.47 -3.63
CA LYS A 183 8.52 2.49 -2.67
C LYS A 183 9.88 2.35 -3.37
N MET A 184 10.01 1.38 -4.27
CA MET A 184 11.26 1.16 -5.01
C MET A 184 11.62 2.37 -5.89
N ILE A 185 10.62 3.02 -6.50
CA ILE A 185 10.82 4.23 -7.29
C ILE A 185 11.35 5.37 -6.40
N LEU A 186 10.75 5.57 -5.23
CA LEU A 186 11.13 6.64 -4.30
C LEU A 186 12.49 6.40 -3.64
N HIS A 187 12.79 5.16 -3.24
CA HIS A 187 14.03 4.82 -2.55
C HIS A 187 15.24 4.79 -3.49
N PHE A 188 15.07 4.21 -4.67
CA PHE A 188 16.20 3.86 -5.52
C PHE A 188 16.32 4.72 -6.77
N ALA A 189 15.24 5.44 -7.11
CA ALA A 189 15.13 6.21 -8.33
C ALA A 189 15.69 5.40 -9.52
N PRO A 190 15.00 4.34 -9.98
CA PRO A 190 15.44 3.56 -11.13
C PRO A 190 15.19 4.31 -12.44
N ASN A 191 15.94 3.98 -13.49
CA ASN A 191 15.62 4.40 -14.86
C ASN A 191 14.58 3.46 -15.51
N LEU A 192 14.59 2.20 -15.11
CA LEU A 192 13.67 1.15 -15.55
C LEU A 192 13.10 0.41 -14.35
N VAL A 193 11.77 0.33 -14.24
CA VAL A 193 11.08 -0.63 -13.39
C VAL A 193 10.68 -1.80 -14.26
N ALA A 194 11.19 -2.98 -13.93
CA ALA A 194 10.86 -4.22 -14.60
C ALA A 194 9.99 -5.10 -13.71
N MET A 195 9.03 -5.80 -14.29
CA MET A 195 8.31 -6.86 -13.58
C MET A 195 8.70 -8.23 -14.14
N VAL A 196 9.02 -9.17 -13.25
CA VAL A 196 9.24 -10.58 -13.58
C VAL A 196 8.18 -11.42 -12.90
N GLY A 197 7.62 -12.40 -13.61
CA GLY A 197 6.73 -13.36 -12.98
C GLY A 197 6.14 -14.40 -13.92
N ILE A 198 5.13 -15.10 -13.43
CA ILE A 198 4.35 -16.07 -14.19
C ILE A 198 2.97 -15.53 -14.56
N ALA A 199 2.39 -16.02 -15.64
CA ALA A 199 1.10 -15.57 -16.15
C ALA A 199 0.30 -16.73 -16.75
N ALA A 200 -1.01 -16.51 -16.89
CA ALA A 200 -1.85 -17.35 -17.72
C ALA A 200 -1.81 -16.89 -19.18
N GLY A 201 -1.62 -17.83 -20.10
CA GLY A 201 -1.75 -17.58 -21.54
C GLY A 201 -3.21 -17.38 -21.94
N ALA A 202 -3.45 -16.55 -22.95
CA ALA A 202 -4.79 -16.26 -23.46
C ALA A 202 -5.29 -17.30 -24.48
N ASP A 203 -4.40 -18.03 -25.17
CA ASP A 203 -4.75 -18.93 -26.26
C ASP A 203 -3.85 -20.19 -26.27
N GLU A 204 -4.35 -21.29 -25.69
CA GLU A 204 -3.66 -22.59 -25.63
C GLU A 204 -3.35 -23.20 -27.01
N ALA A 205 -4.04 -22.77 -28.07
CA ALA A 205 -3.80 -23.26 -29.43
C ALA A 205 -2.63 -22.55 -30.12
N LYS A 206 -2.28 -21.33 -29.69
CA LYS A 206 -1.20 -20.52 -30.28
C LYS A 206 0.02 -20.36 -29.38
N GLN A 207 -0.11 -20.70 -28.09
CA GLN A 207 0.91 -20.45 -27.09
C GLN A 207 1.26 -21.75 -26.35
N GLY A 208 2.49 -21.85 -25.85
CA GLY A 208 2.98 -22.99 -25.07
C GLY A 208 3.44 -22.60 -23.67
N PHE A 209 3.53 -23.59 -22.78
CA PHE A 209 4.11 -23.39 -21.45
C PHE A 209 5.53 -22.84 -21.54
N GLY A 210 5.81 -21.85 -20.70
CA GLY A 210 7.05 -21.11 -20.64
C GLY A 210 7.22 -20.04 -21.70
N ASP A 211 6.33 -19.93 -22.71
CA ASP A 211 6.39 -18.82 -23.67
C ASP A 211 6.42 -17.47 -22.96
N ILE A 212 7.25 -16.57 -23.46
CA ILE A 212 7.47 -15.26 -22.86
C ILE A 212 6.34 -14.33 -23.29
N LEU A 213 5.73 -13.68 -22.31
CA LEU A 213 4.76 -12.61 -22.49
C LEU A 213 5.42 -11.28 -22.11
N ALA A 214 5.64 -10.42 -23.10
CA ALA A 214 6.20 -9.09 -22.91
C ALA A 214 5.17 -8.06 -23.40
N PRO A 215 4.25 -7.61 -22.55
CA PRO A 215 3.14 -6.78 -23.01
C PRO A 215 3.62 -5.41 -23.47
N ASP A 216 3.13 -4.98 -24.63
CA ASP A 216 3.30 -3.60 -25.09
C ASP A 216 2.27 -2.65 -24.47
N THR A 217 1.18 -3.22 -23.96
CA THR A 217 0.05 -2.54 -23.35
C THR A 217 -0.42 -3.35 -22.15
N THR A 218 -0.64 -2.68 -21.02
CA THR A 218 -1.27 -3.28 -19.83
C THR A 218 -2.58 -2.59 -19.52
N PHE A 219 -3.58 -3.32 -19.04
CA PHE A 219 -4.86 -2.74 -18.62
C PHE A 219 -5.48 -3.53 -17.47
N ASP A 220 -6.34 -2.91 -16.68
CA ASP A 220 -7.17 -3.61 -15.70
C ASP A 220 -8.40 -4.22 -16.40
N TYR A 221 -8.49 -5.56 -16.45
CA TYR A 221 -9.64 -6.23 -17.07
C TYR A 221 -10.88 -6.27 -16.16
N GLY A 222 -10.74 -5.93 -14.88
CA GLY A 222 -11.85 -5.79 -13.93
C GLY A 222 -12.48 -4.39 -13.96
N SER A 223 -11.84 -3.41 -14.60
CA SER A 223 -12.38 -2.05 -14.75
C SER A 223 -13.63 -2.02 -15.63
N GLY A 224 -14.75 -1.55 -15.09
CA GLY A 224 -16.00 -1.40 -15.83
C GLY A 224 -17.23 -1.42 -14.93
N LYS A 225 -18.42 -1.43 -15.54
CA LYS A 225 -19.71 -1.55 -14.84
C LYS A 225 -20.19 -3.00 -14.89
N LEU A 226 -20.43 -3.61 -13.74
CA LEU A 226 -21.14 -4.89 -13.66
C LEU A 226 -22.65 -4.63 -13.78
N PHE A 227 -23.33 -5.38 -14.64
CA PHE A 227 -24.77 -5.32 -14.82
C PHE A 227 -25.35 -6.74 -14.94
N SER A 228 -26.65 -6.89 -14.66
CA SER A 228 -27.35 -8.17 -14.78
C SER A 228 -28.14 -8.19 -16.09
N ASP A 229 -28.04 -9.29 -16.83
CA ASP A 229 -28.70 -9.50 -18.14
C ASP A 229 -29.67 -10.69 -18.10
N GLY A 230 -30.26 -11.02 -16.94
CA GLY A 230 -31.14 -12.19 -16.78
C GLY A 230 -30.41 -13.56 -16.84
N ASP A 231 -29.35 -13.68 -17.64
CA ASP A 231 -28.45 -14.83 -17.79
C ASP A 231 -27.25 -14.79 -16.83
N GLY A 232 -27.16 -13.75 -16.00
CA GLY A 232 -26.13 -13.56 -14.97
C GLY A 232 -25.50 -12.17 -14.97
N LEU A 233 -24.51 -11.99 -14.10
CA LEU A 233 -23.67 -10.79 -14.01
C LEU A 233 -22.69 -10.74 -15.20
N LYS A 234 -22.72 -9.65 -15.97
CA LYS A 234 -21.80 -9.34 -17.06
C LYS A 234 -21.04 -8.05 -16.75
N LEU A 235 -19.77 -8.00 -17.13
CA LEU A 235 -18.96 -6.78 -17.05
C LEU A 235 -19.03 -6.03 -18.38
N LYS A 236 -19.40 -4.75 -18.34
CA LYS A 236 -19.19 -3.80 -19.44
C LYS A 236 -17.83 -3.13 -19.22
N PRO A 237 -16.77 -3.52 -19.95
CA PRO A 237 -15.41 -3.05 -19.63
C PRO A 237 -15.23 -1.57 -19.98
N ASP A 238 -14.57 -0.81 -19.09
CA ASP A 238 -14.02 0.53 -19.37
C ASP A 238 -12.56 0.63 -18.88
N PRO A 239 -11.65 -0.19 -19.43
CA PRO A 239 -10.24 -0.15 -19.05
C PRO A 239 -9.58 1.17 -19.49
N LYS A 240 -8.57 1.62 -18.74
CA LYS A 240 -7.64 2.70 -19.14
C LYS A 240 -6.26 2.11 -19.45
N PRO A 241 -5.99 1.68 -20.70
CA PRO A 241 -4.77 0.95 -21.03
C PRO A 241 -3.55 1.86 -21.01
N LEU A 242 -2.41 1.31 -20.60
CA LEU A 242 -1.11 1.98 -20.57
C LEU A 242 -0.14 1.28 -21.52
N ALA A 243 0.44 2.05 -22.45
CA ALA A 243 1.45 1.57 -23.39
C ALA A 243 2.87 1.78 -22.85
N ILE A 244 3.76 0.81 -23.07
CA ILE A 244 5.18 0.94 -22.71
C ILE A 244 5.91 1.88 -23.68
N GLU A 245 7.12 2.31 -23.31
CA GLU A 245 7.97 3.14 -24.16
C GLU A 245 8.19 2.49 -25.55
N PRO A 246 7.92 3.19 -26.67
CA PRO A 246 8.05 2.63 -28.03
C PRO A 246 9.41 2.02 -28.35
N ARG A 247 10.49 2.53 -27.75
CA ARG A 247 11.83 1.95 -27.90
C ARG A 247 11.91 0.54 -27.32
N LEU A 248 11.29 0.26 -26.16
CA LEU A 248 11.23 -1.09 -25.60
C LEU A 248 10.48 -2.03 -26.54
N THR A 249 9.31 -1.60 -27.04
CA THR A 249 8.53 -2.38 -28.01
C THR A 249 9.34 -2.72 -29.26
N ALA A 250 10.07 -1.76 -29.83
CA ALA A 250 10.91 -2.00 -31.00
C ALA A 250 12.00 -3.03 -30.73
N ARG A 251 12.69 -2.96 -29.59
CA ARG A 251 13.73 -3.94 -29.22
C ARG A 251 13.16 -5.33 -28.94
N LEU A 252 11.99 -5.43 -28.29
CA LEU A 252 11.28 -6.69 -28.09
C LEU A 252 10.91 -7.34 -29.43
N GLN A 253 10.45 -6.56 -30.42
CA GLN A 253 10.14 -7.07 -31.75
C GLN A 253 11.38 -7.60 -32.48
N ASP A 254 12.54 -6.96 -32.31
CA ASP A 254 13.81 -7.47 -32.86
C ASP A 254 14.22 -8.80 -32.22
N TRP A 255 14.04 -8.93 -30.90
CA TRP A 255 14.30 -10.17 -30.17
C TRP A 255 13.36 -11.30 -30.60
N LYS A 256 12.07 -10.99 -30.82
CA LYS A 256 11.08 -11.94 -31.34
C LYS A 256 11.48 -12.52 -32.70
N ARG A 257 12.18 -11.75 -33.55
CA ARG A 257 12.70 -12.24 -34.84
C ARG A 257 13.95 -13.12 -34.70
N GLN A 258 14.63 -13.06 -33.55
CA GLN A 258 15.92 -13.70 -33.31
C GLN A 258 15.81 -14.87 -32.33
N ARG A 259 15.55 -16.08 -32.84
CA ARG A 259 15.43 -17.32 -32.06
C ARG A 259 16.58 -17.60 -31.09
N ARG A 260 17.80 -17.15 -31.41
CA ARG A 260 19.01 -17.39 -30.61
C ARG A 260 18.85 -17.06 -29.12
N HIS A 261 18.09 -16.01 -28.79
CA HIS A 261 17.93 -15.56 -27.40
C HIS A 261 17.09 -16.57 -26.61
N VAL A 262 15.91 -16.93 -27.13
CA VAL A 262 15.01 -17.90 -26.49
C VAL A 262 15.58 -19.31 -26.47
N ASP A 263 16.30 -19.73 -27.52
CA ASP A 263 16.94 -21.04 -27.57
C ASP A 263 18.02 -21.17 -26.48
N THR A 264 18.83 -20.13 -26.28
CA THR A 264 19.86 -20.10 -25.24
C THR A 264 19.25 -20.19 -23.84
N ILE A 265 18.17 -19.44 -23.58
CA ILE A 265 17.47 -19.46 -22.29
C ILE A 265 16.86 -20.85 -22.04
N ARG A 266 16.17 -21.41 -23.03
CA ARG A 266 15.57 -22.74 -22.94
C ARG A 266 16.61 -23.85 -22.73
N GLN A 267 17.80 -23.73 -23.31
CA GLN A 267 18.89 -24.68 -23.11
C GLN A 267 19.47 -24.64 -21.69
N ALA A 268 19.50 -23.46 -21.06
CA ALA A 268 20.02 -23.28 -19.72
C ALA A 268 19.18 -23.98 -18.63
N TRP A 269 17.88 -24.19 -18.86
CA TRP A 269 17.03 -24.99 -17.98
C TRP A 269 17.46 -26.46 -17.98
N ARG A 270 17.66 -27.07 -16.81
CA ARG A 270 18.21 -28.43 -16.67
C ARG A 270 17.20 -29.51 -16.28
N SER A 271 15.95 -29.13 -16.05
CA SER A 271 14.87 -30.06 -15.71
C SER A 271 13.97 -30.32 -16.93
N ASP A 272 12.81 -30.93 -16.69
CA ASP A 272 11.78 -31.20 -17.70
C ASP A 272 11.38 -29.93 -18.45
N LYS A 273 11.20 -30.06 -19.76
CA LYS A 273 10.87 -28.97 -20.69
C LYS A 273 9.55 -29.29 -21.40
N PRO A 274 8.69 -28.30 -21.63
CA PRO A 274 7.52 -28.46 -22.49
C PRO A 274 7.96 -28.91 -23.89
N ARG A 275 7.15 -29.70 -24.58
CA ARG A 275 7.47 -30.15 -25.94
C ARG A 275 7.36 -29.04 -27.00
N THR A 276 6.70 -27.94 -26.67
CA THR A 276 6.57 -26.75 -27.50
C THR A 276 7.89 -25.99 -27.63
N SER A 277 8.07 -25.27 -28.73
CA SER A 277 9.16 -24.30 -28.87
C SER A 277 8.87 -23.06 -28.05
N LEU A 278 9.92 -22.47 -27.48
CA LEU A 278 9.79 -21.24 -26.70
C LEU A 278 9.62 -20.03 -27.63
N GLU A 279 8.54 -19.28 -27.47
CA GLU A 279 8.22 -18.07 -28.26
C GLU A 279 8.17 -16.80 -27.41
N ILE A 280 8.17 -15.64 -28.09
CA ILE A 280 7.91 -14.32 -27.49
C ILE A 280 6.60 -13.77 -28.04
N HIS A 281 5.68 -13.45 -27.15
CA HIS A 281 4.41 -12.80 -27.44
C HIS A 281 4.44 -11.35 -26.96
N ILE A 282 4.10 -10.43 -27.85
CA ILE A 282 4.07 -8.99 -27.62
C ILE A 282 2.67 -8.52 -28.03
N GLY A 283 1.99 -7.84 -27.12
CA GLY A 283 0.62 -7.38 -27.28
C GLY A 283 -0.02 -7.01 -25.93
N PRO A 284 -1.33 -6.75 -25.89
CA PRO A 284 -2.03 -6.37 -24.67
C PRO A 284 -2.09 -7.52 -23.66
N MET A 285 -1.84 -7.20 -22.39
CA MET A 285 -2.02 -8.08 -21.24
C MET A 285 -2.92 -7.42 -20.20
N GLY A 286 -3.86 -8.18 -19.65
CA GLY A 286 -4.77 -7.69 -18.63
C GLY A 286 -4.34 -8.12 -17.22
N SER A 287 -4.45 -7.23 -16.25
CA SER A 287 -4.31 -7.55 -14.82
C SER A 287 -5.67 -7.45 -14.13
N GLY A 288 -5.89 -8.23 -13.08
CA GLY A 288 -7.11 -8.11 -12.28
C GLY A 288 -6.97 -8.77 -10.92
N SER A 289 -7.91 -8.49 -10.02
CA SER A 289 -7.79 -8.84 -8.60
C SER A 289 -8.17 -10.28 -8.25
N ALA A 290 -8.67 -11.06 -9.22
CA ALA A 290 -9.17 -12.41 -9.00
C ALA A 290 -8.44 -13.45 -9.86
N VAL A 291 -8.08 -14.57 -9.23
CA VAL A 291 -7.52 -15.73 -9.94
C VAL A 291 -8.62 -16.39 -10.77
N LEU A 292 -8.51 -16.37 -12.10
CA LEU A 292 -9.47 -17.03 -12.99
C LEU A 292 -9.19 -18.53 -13.05
N ASP A 293 -10.11 -19.37 -12.56
CA ASP A 293 -9.99 -20.84 -12.55
C ASP A 293 -10.96 -21.55 -13.53
N SER A 294 -11.50 -20.80 -14.49
CA SER A 294 -12.36 -21.35 -15.55
C SER A 294 -12.18 -20.59 -16.86
N LYS A 295 -12.51 -21.23 -17.99
CA LYS A 295 -12.36 -20.61 -19.32
C LYS A 295 -13.33 -19.46 -19.58
N LYS A 296 -14.49 -19.42 -18.90
CA LYS A 296 -15.58 -18.47 -19.20
C LYS A 296 -15.21 -17.00 -18.92
N PRO A 297 -14.61 -16.63 -17.76
CA PRO A 297 -14.13 -15.27 -17.56
C PRO A 297 -13.03 -14.85 -18.55
N LEU A 298 -12.19 -15.80 -18.98
CA LEU A 298 -11.13 -15.52 -19.97
C LEU A 298 -11.72 -15.23 -21.37
N THR A 299 -12.78 -15.95 -21.78
CA THR A 299 -13.44 -15.69 -23.07
C THR A 299 -14.01 -14.29 -23.15
N ASP A 300 -14.65 -13.81 -22.08
CA ASP A 300 -15.26 -12.47 -22.04
C ASP A 300 -14.20 -11.36 -22.17
N ILE A 301 -13.00 -11.56 -21.60
CA ILE A 301 -11.88 -10.62 -21.75
C ILE A 301 -11.34 -10.65 -23.19
N VAL A 302 -11.19 -11.85 -23.77
CA VAL A 302 -10.69 -12.02 -25.15
C VAL A 302 -11.64 -11.43 -26.19
N GLU A 303 -12.96 -11.45 -25.95
CA GLU A 303 -13.96 -10.82 -26.81
C GLU A 303 -13.72 -9.31 -26.96
N HIS A 304 -13.39 -8.63 -25.87
CA HIS A 304 -13.07 -7.19 -25.88
C HIS A 304 -11.63 -6.90 -26.34
N TRP A 305 -10.73 -7.89 -26.23
CA TRP A 305 -9.30 -7.76 -26.52
C TRP A 305 -8.79 -8.89 -27.42
N ARG A 306 -9.16 -8.86 -28.70
CA ARG A 306 -8.80 -9.89 -29.70
C ARG A 306 -7.30 -10.27 -29.76
N LYS A 307 -6.40 -9.36 -29.40
CA LYS A 307 -4.94 -9.56 -29.42
C LYS A 307 -4.34 -9.85 -28.04
N LEU A 308 -5.16 -10.16 -27.03
CA LEU A 308 -4.71 -10.48 -25.68
C LEU A 308 -3.64 -11.58 -25.71
N ILE A 309 -2.51 -11.35 -25.07
CA ILE A 309 -1.42 -12.32 -24.98
C ILE A 309 -1.44 -13.12 -23.68
N GLY A 310 -2.13 -12.62 -22.65
CA GLY A 310 -2.27 -13.30 -21.38
C GLY A 310 -2.88 -12.38 -20.32
N ILE A 311 -2.99 -12.95 -19.12
CA ILE A 311 -3.49 -12.25 -17.94
C ILE A 311 -2.63 -12.55 -16.71
N ASP A 312 -2.63 -11.62 -15.77
CA ASP A 312 -1.97 -11.74 -14.47
C ASP A 312 -2.75 -10.97 -13.39
N MET A 313 -2.10 -10.69 -12.25
CA MET A 313 -2.71 -9.97 -11.14
C MET A 313 -1.97 -8.66 -10.78
N GLU A 314 -0.88 -8.27 -11.45
CA GLU A 314 0.01 -7.21 -10.93
C GLU A 314 0.54 -6.20 -11.97
N ALA A 315 0.75 -6.61 -13.23
CA ALA A 315 1.51 -5.82 -14.21
C ALA A 315 0.96 -4.40 -14.39
N HIS A 316 -0.36 -4.26 -14.50
CA HIS A 316 -1.00 -2.97 -14.68
C HIS A 316 -0.78 -2.05 -13.47
N GLY A 317 -0.84 -2.56 -12.24
CA GLY A 317 -0.61 -1.78 -11.03
C GLY A 317 0.81 -1.20 -10.95
N ILE A 318 1.82 -1.99 -11.34
CA ILE A 318 3.22 -1.50 -11.40
C ILE A 318 3.40 -0.51 -12.54
N HIS A 319 2.79 -0.76 -13.70
CA HIS A 319 2.84 0.18 -14.82
C HIS A 319 2.21 1.54 -14.44
N LEU A 320 1.08 1.51 -13.72
CA LEU A 320 0.40 2.69 -13.18
C LEU A 320 1.33 3.47 -12.23
N ALA A 321 2.02 2.79 -11.31
CA ALA A 321 2.98 3.42 -10.41
C ALA A 321 4.11 4.14 -11.18
N CYS A 322 4.60 3.55 -12.27
CA CYS A 322 5.61 4.18 -13.14
C CYS A 322 5.03 5.39 -13.89
N GLN A 323 3.81 5.27 -14.41
CA GLN A 323 3.12 6.32 -15.16
C GLN A 323 2.84 7.56 -14.31
N TYR A 324 2.54 7.39 -13.02
CA TYR A 324 2.24 8.48 -12.08
C TYR A 324 3.44 8.87 -11.19
N ALA A 325 4.61 8.28 -11.40
CA ALA A 325 5.82 8.67 -10.68
C ALA A 325 6.22 10.14 -10.92
N CYS A 326 6.98 10.69 -9.96
CA CYS A 326 7.63 11.99 -10.13
C CYS A 326 8.64 11.95 -11.29
N THR A 327 8.86 13.10 -11.94
CA THR A 327 9.81 13.19 -13.05
C THR A 327 11.28 13.17 -12.57
N PRO A 328 12.20 12.47 -13.27
CA PRO A 328 11.95 11.66 -14.46
C PRO A 328 11.26 10.35 -14.12
N LYS A 329 10.20 10.03 -14.87
CA LYS A 329 9.44 8.79 -14.70
C LYS A 329 10.29 7.60 -15.17
N PRO A 330 10.36 6.50 -14.39
CA PRO A 330 11.00 5.30 -14.86
C PRO A 330 10.20 4.73 -16.03
N TRP A 331 10.89 4.11 -16.98
CA TRP A 331 10.22 3.26 -17.96
C TRP A 331 9.69 2.00 -17.29
N PHE A 332 8.66 1.40 -17.87
CA PHE A 332 8.11 0.12 -17.40
C PHE A 332 8.36 -0.98 -18.44
N LEU A 333 8.79 -2.15 -17.96
CA LEU A 333 8.91 -3.37 -18.76
C LEU A 333 8.40 -4.58 -17.99
N CYS A 334 7.34 -5.22 -18.46
CA CYS A 334 6.89 -6.49 -17.92
C CYS A 334 7.45 -7.65 -18.75
N VAL A 335 7.98 -8.68 -18.08
CA VAL A 335 8.37 -9.95 -18.68
C VAL A 335 7.79 -11.07 -17.83
N LYS A 336 6.79 -11.75 -18.37
CA LYS A 336 6.23 -12.95 -17.76
C LYS A 336 6.44 -14.17 -18.63
N ALA A 337 6.21 -15.35 -18.08
CA ALA A 337 6.15 -16.58 -18.84
C ALA A 337 4.91 -17.40 -18.48
N ILE A 338 4.39 -18.14 -19.46
CA ILE A 338 3.14 -18.90 -19.31
C ILE A 338 3.33 -20.07 -18.35
N SER A 339 2.63 -20.06 -17.21
CA SER A 339 2.55 -21.20 -16.28
C SER A 339 1.30 -22.06 -16.48
N ASP A 340 0.21 -21.46 -16.98
CA ASP A 340 -1.10 -22.09 -17.17
C ASP A 340 -1.95 -21.33 -18.22
N PHE A 341 -3.18 -21.77 -18.44
CA PHE A 341 -4.13 -21.21 -19.40
C PHE A 341 -5.50 -20.94 -18.76
N ALA A 342 -5.51 -20.50 -17.49
CA ALA A 342 -6.70 -20.22 -16.66
C ALA A 342 -7.62 -21.43 -16.35
N ALA A 343 -7.53 -22.54 -17.07
CA ALA A 343 -8.31 -23.75 -16.84
C ALA A 343 -7.43 -24.99 -16.68
N ASN A 344 -7.90 -25.94 -15.86
CA ASN A 344 -7.18 -27.20 -15.54
C ASN A 344 -5.75 -26.94 -15.05
N LYS A 345 -5.61 -26.01 -14.10
CA LYS A 345 -4.32 -25.54 -13.60
C LYS A 345 -3.53 -26.66 -12.94
N THR A 346 -2.25 -26.74 -13.29
CA THR A 346 -1.26 -27.53 -12.57
C THR A 346 -0.05 -26.65 -12.27
N ASP A 347 0.48 -26.73 -11.05
CA ASP A 347 1.63 -25.91 -10.65
C ASP A 347 2.97 -26.37 -11.27
N SER A 348 2.92 -27.41 -12.12
CA SER A 348 4.09 -28.14 -12.60
C SER A 348 5.06 -27.29 -13.43
N TRP A 349 4.55 -26.26 -14.11
CA TRP A 349 5.35 -25.42 -15.01
C TRP A 349 5.77 -24.07 -14.41
N GLN A 350 5.33 -23.73 -13.20
CA GLN A 350 5.67 -22.45 -12.56
C GLN A 350 7.19 -22.26 -12.38
N PRO A 351 7.98 -23.26 -11.92
CA PRO A 351 9.43 -23.10 -11.82
C PRO A 351 10.10 -22.87 -13.18
N TYR A 352 9.62 -23.54 -14.23
CA TYR A 352 10.12 -23.35 -15.58
C TYR A 352 9.80 -21.94 -16.08
N ALA A 353 8.55 -21.50 -15.95
CA ALA A 353 8.11 -20.18 -16.37
C ALA A 353 8.87 -19.06 -15.65
N ALA A 354 8.98 -19.12 -14.32
CA ALA A 354 9.72 -18.12 -13.53
C ALA A 354 11.20 -18.02 -13.97
N PHE A 355 11.85 -19.17 -14.20
CA PHE A 355 13.23 -19.20 -14.71
C PHE A 355 13.34 -18.55 -16.09
N ILE A 356 12.43 -18.87 -17.02
CA ILE A 356 12.44 -18.30 -18.37
C ILE A 356 12.28 -16.78 -18.31
N ALA A 357 11.32 -16.27 -17.53
CA ALA A 357 11.05 -14.85 -17.39
C ALA A 357 12.26 -14.09 -16.80
N ALA A 358 12.84 -14.59 -15.70
CA ALA A 358 14.00 -13.98 -15.05
C ALA A 358 15.23 -13.94 -15.99
N GLN A 359 15.53 -15.06 -16.65
CA GLN A 359 16.65 -15.15 -17.60
C GLN A 359 16.46 -14.30 -18.84
N PHE A 360 15.21 -14.17 -19.32
CA PHE A 360 14.89 -13.27 -20.42
C PHE A 360 15.17 -11.82 -20.05
N LEU A 361 14.63 -11.35 -18.91
CA LEU A 361 14.86 -9.98 -18.46
C LEU A 361 16.35 -9.69 -18.30
N TYR A 362 17.09 -10.56 -17.58
CA TYR A 362 18.53 -10.41 -17.35
C TYR A 362 19.31 -10.23 -18.66
N ARG A 363 19.06 -11.11 -19.65
CA ARG A 363 19.74 -11.05 -20.95
C ARG A 363 19.30 -9.84 -21.76
N PHE A 364 18.01 -9.51 -21.74
CA PHE A 364 17.46 -8.38 -22.47
C PHE A 364 18.10 -7.07 -22.00
N VAL A 365 18.08 -6.80 -20.69
CA VAL A 365 18.63 -5.55 -20.16
C VAL A 365 20.15 -5.48 -20.32
N THR A 366 20.89 -6.58 -20.15
CA THR A 366 22.36 -6.57 -20.28
C THR A 366 22.86 -6.40 -21.72
N GLU A 367 22.08 -6.83 -22.72
CA GLU A 367 22.43 -6.65 -24.15
C GLU A 367 21.89 -5.33 -24.72
N GLU A 368 20.71 -4.89 -24.28
CA GLU A 368 19.99 -3.77 -24.89
C GLU A 368 20.17 -2.43 -24.18
N TRP A 369 20.72 -2.37 -22.97
CA TRP A 369 20.78 -1.13 -22.17
C TRP A 369 21.34 0.08 -22.93
N ARG A 370 22.39 -0.13 -23.74
CA ARG A 370 23.01 0.94 -24.55
C ARG A 370 22.09 1.56 -25.60
N ASN A 371 21.05 0.84 -25.99
CA ASN A 371 20.05 1.28 -26.97
C ASN A 371 18.91 2.06 -26.30
N PHE A 372 18.89 2.13 -24.97
CA PHE A 372 17.96 2.94 -24.21
C PHE A 372 18.56 4.32 -23.95
N SER A 373 17.76 5.36 -24.17
CA SER A 373 18.11 6.73 -23.84
C SER A 373 17.03 7.25 -22.91
N PHE A 374 17.36 7.21 -21.62
CA PHE A 374 16.53 7.72 -20.55
C PHE A 374 16.59 9.25 -20.52
N PRO A 375 15.49 9.92 -20.12
CA PRO A 375 15.53 11.36 -19.91
C PRO A 375 16.67 11.71 -18.95
N SER A 376 17.48 12.71 -19.32
CA SER A 376 18.53 13.19 -18.42
C SER A 376 17.89 13.62 -17.11
N ARG A 377 18.43 13.11 -15.99
CA ARG A 377 18.29 13.80 -14.72
C ARG A 377 19.02 15.11 -14.87
N ALA A 378 18.36 16.13 -15.41
CA ALA A 378 18.71 17.48 -15.03
C ALA A 378 18.78 17.41 -13.51
N ALA A 379 19.95 17.72 -12.93
CA ALA A 379 20.04 17.96 -11.51
C ALA A 379 18.89 18.91 -11.23
N VAL A 380 17.82 18.39 -10.61
CA VAL A 380 16.81 19.23 -9.99
C VAL A 380 17.67 20.09 -9.13
N GLY A 381 17.84 21.36 -9.52
CA GLY A 381 18.78 22.24 -8.86
C GLY A 381 18.47 22.09 -7.40
N ALA A 382 19.46 21.64 -6.61
CA ALA A 382 19.34 21.66 -5.17
C ALA A 382 18.70 23.02 -4.88
N PRO A 383 17.55 23.06 -4.17
CA PRO A 383 16.82 24.30 -3.98
C PRO A 383 17.87 25.32 -3.59
N GLN A 384 17.98 26.40 -4.40
CA GLN A 384 18.97 27.45 -4.13
C GLN A 384 18.85 27.72 -2.64
N LYS A 385 19.91 27.39 -1.88
CA LYS A 385 19.98 27.76 -0.47
C LYS A 385 19.85 29.27 -0.49
N GLN A 386 18.63 29.78 -0.32
CA GLN A 386 18.44 31.09 0.25
C GLN A 386 19.32 31.07 1.48
N GLN A 387 20.30 31.96 1.51
CA GLN A 387 21.21 32.09 2.63
C GLN A 387 20.35 32.36 3.86
N GLY A 388 20.01 31.29 4.58
CA GLY A 388 19.52 31.36 5.93
C GLY A 388 20.60 32.02 6.79
N PRO A 389 20.21 32.70 7.88
CA PRO A 389 21.14 33.44 8.72
C PRO A 389 22.32 32.55 9.12
N GLU A 390 23.54 33.10 9.06
CA GLU A 390 24.79 32.37 9.34
C GLU A 390 24.64 31.48 10.58
N MET A 391 25.10 30.23 10.47
CA MET A 391 25.01 29.22 11.53
C MET A 391 25.54 29.71 12.90
N ALA A 392 26.42 30.71 12.89
CA ALA A 392 26.90 31.41 14.09
C ALA A 392 25.79 32.17 14.86
N SER A 393 24.84 32.80 14.14
CA SER A 393 23.68 33.49 14.71
C SER A 393 22.74 32.52 15.41
N VAL A 394 22.48 31.37 14.78
CA VAL A 394 21.61 30.33 15.35
C VAL A 394 22.25 29.70 16.59
N ILE A 395 23.57 29.48 16.58
CA ILE A 395 24.30 28.98 17.76
C ILE A 395 24.25 30.00 18.92
N GLN A 396 24.34 31.30 18.64
CA GLN A 396 24.18 32.34 19.66
C GLN A 396 22.75 32.41 20.23
N GLU A 397 21.73 32.29 19.39
CA GLU A 397 20.34 32.24 19.86
C GLU A 397 20.07 30.98 20.70
N ILE A 398 20.58 29.82 20.30
CA ILE A 398 20.45 28.58 21.09
C ILE A 398 21.16 28.71 22.43
N ALA A 399 22.34 29.35 22.48
CA ALA A 399 23.04 29.60 23.74
C ALA A 399 22.24 30.52 24.67
N HIS A 400 21.67 31.59 24.12
CA HIS A 400 20.83 32.53 24.88
C HIS A 400 19.54 31.88 25.39
N LEU A 401 18.88 31.05 24.57
CA LEU A 401 17.69 30.30 24.95
C LEU A 401 17.98 29.26 26.05
N LYS A 402 19.16 28.63 26.04
CA LYS A 402 19.58 27.71 27.12
C LYS A 402 19.76 28.42 28.45
N GLU A 403 20.29 29.65 28.44
CA GLU A 403 20.46 30.47 29.64
C GLU A 403 19.11 30.90 30.21
N GLN A 404 18.18 31.34 29.36
CA GLN A 404 16.81 31.67 29.75
C GLN A 404 16.05 30.46 30.33
N LEU A 405 16.25 29.27 29.75
CA LEU A 405 15.65 28.04 30.25
C LEU A 405 16.20 27.63 31.63
N GLY A 406 17.47 27.93 31.92
CA GLY A 406 18.08 27.73 33.23
C GLY A 406 17.40 28.57 34.31
N VAL A 407 17.21 29.86 34.03
CA VAL A 407 16.53 30.80 34.95
C VAL A 407 15.07 30.40 35.19
N GLN A 408 14.34 29.96 34.16
CA GLN A 408 12.96 29.48 34.32
C GLN A 408 12.88 28.18 35.15
N LYS A 409 13.85 27.27 35.02
CA LYS A 409 13.89 26.04 35.83
C LYS A 409 14.11 26.32 37.32
N GLU A 410 14.95 27.30 37.66
CA GLU A 410 15.14 27.71 39.06
C GLU A 410 13.89 28.38 39.64
N GLN A 411 13.21 29.24 38.87
CA GLN A 411 11.93 29.83 39.28
C GLN A 411 10.84 28.78 39.48
N LEU A 412 10.77 27.78 38.59
CA LEU A 412 9.82 26.68 38.72
C LEU A 412 10.13 25.84 39.98
N ALA A 413 11.40 25.51 40.24
CA ALA A 413 11.80 24.76 41.44
C ALA A 413 11.41 25.48 42.75
N PHE A 414 11.49 26.81 42.78
CA PHE A 414 11.04 27.62 43.92
C PHE A 414 9.52 27.57 44.12
N GLN A 415 8.74 27.61 43.02
CA GLN A 415 7.28 27.51 43.08
C GLN A 415 6.80 26.11 43.52
N THR A 416 7.46 25.04 43.07
CA THR A 416 7.10 23.66 43.44
C THR A 416 7.40 23.35 44.92
N GLY A 417 8.39 24.02 45.52
CA GLY A 417 8.69 23.91 46.95
C GLY A 417 7.56 24.44 47.84
N SER A 418 7.00 25.61 47.48
CA SER A 418 5.87 26.24 48.19
C SER A 418 4.59 25.41 48.13
N ILE A 419 4.31 24.77 46.99
CA ILE A 419 3.13 23.91 46.80
C ILE A 419 3.21 22.63 47.65
N ARG A 420 4.42 22.08 47.85
CA ARG A 420 4.63 20.89 48.70
C ARG A 420 4.34 21.15 50.18
N GLU A 421 4.64 22.35 50.69
CA GLU A 421 4.36 22.74 52.08
C GLU A 421 2.85 22.97 52.31
N ILE A 422 2.12 23.43 51.29
CA ILE A 422 0.66 23.61 51.32
C ILE A 422 -0.07 22.25 51.23
N LEU A 423 0.43 21.29 50.45
CA LEU A 423 -0.15 19.94 50.35
C LEU A 423 0.07 19.09 51.61
N ALA A 424 1.17 19.31 52.35
CA ALA A 424 1.45 18.64 53.62
C ALA A 424 0.52 19.09 54.76
N SER A 425 -0.11 20.27 54.65
CA SER A 425 -1.03 20.80 55.67
C SER A 425 -2.49 20.42 55.43
N ILE A 426 -2.85 19.97 54.21
CA ILE A 426 -4.22 19.60 53.82
C ILE A 426 -4.52 18.10 54.06
N THR A 427 -3.49 17.25 54.21
CA THR A 427 -3.63 15.78 54.34
C THR A 427 -3.92 15.27 55.76
N ALA A 428 -4.21 16.15 56.73
CA ALA A 428 -4.44 15.79 58.13
C ALA A 428 -5.90 15.57 58.54
N VAL A 429 -6.89 15.64 57.63
CA VAL A 429 -8.31 15.55 58.00
C VAL A 429 -9.12 14.66 57.03
N ALA A 430 -9.64 13.56 57.57
CA ALA A 430 -10.76 12.71 57.09
C ALA A 430 -10.43 11.49 56.16
N PRO A 431 -11.28 10.43 56.15
CA PRO A 431 -10.90 9.09 56.62
C PRO A 431 -11.09 7.95 55.60
N LYS A 432 -10.58 6.76 55.96
CA LYS A 432 -10.70 5.46 55.26
C LYS A 432 -12.14 4.94 55.14
N VAL A 433 -12.51 4.36 53.99
CA VAL A 433 -13.57 3.33 53.86
C VAL A 433 -13.14 2.24 52.86
N GLU A 434 -13.36 0.99 53.25
CA GLU A 434 -13.07 -0.27 52.55
C GLU A 434 -14.19 -0.74 51.60
N SER A 435 -13.78 -1.51 50.59
CA SER A 435 -14.41 -2.58 49.76
C SER A 435 -15.93 -2.73 49.65
N ALA A 436 -16.43 -2.97 48.41
CA ALA A 436 -17.00 -4.27 47.97
C ALA A 436 -17.75 -4.23 46.60
N ARG A 437 -17.47 -5.28 45.78
CA ARG A 437 -18.36 -6.07 44.88
C ARG A 437 -18.86 -5.54 43.52
N THR A 438 -18.53 -6.33 42.47
CA THR A 438 -19.21 -6.53 41.17
C THR A 438 -20.59 -7.18 41.35
N PRO A 439 -21.60 -7.02 40.44
CA PRO A 439 -21.65 -7.76 39.16
C PRO A 439 -22.43 -7.09 38.00
N GLY A 440 -22.34 -7.67 36.78
CA GLY A 440 -23.50 -7.77 35.87
C GLY A 440 -23.37 -7.13 34.48
N ALA A 441 -23.61 -7.95 33.46
CA ALA A 441 -23.51 -7.69 32.02
C ALA A 441 -24.69 -6.90 31.43
N GLY A 442 -24.48 -6.31 30.24
CA GLY A 442 -25.54 -5.77 29.38
C GLY A 442 -24.98 -5.15 28.09
N VAL A 443 -25.26 -5.77 26.95
CA VAL A 443 -24.96 -5.28 25.59
C VAL A 443 -26.03 -4.24 25.20
N GLY A 444 -25.62 -3.08 24.69
CA GLY A 444 -26.53 -2.07 24.14
C GLY A 444 -25.82 -0.77 23.77
N VAL A 445 -26.18 -0.22 22.61
CA VAL A 445 -25.72 1.05 22.02
C VAL A 445 -25.79 2.21 23.04
N ALA A 446 -24.69 2.94 23.25
CA ALA A 446 -24.61 3.99 24.25
C ALA A 446 -25.47 5.23 23.92
N SER A 447 -26.04 5.83 24.97
CA SER A 447 -26.89 7.02 24.91
C SER A 447 -26.06 8.31 24.98
N ILE A 448 -26.47 9.37 24.26
CA ILE A 448 -25.86 10.73 24.30
C ILE A 448 -25.69 11.25 25.74
N SER A 449 -26.59 10.83 26.65
CA SER A 449 -26.56 11.15 28.08
C SER A 449 -25.31 10.62 28.81
N GLU A 450 -24.79 9.46 28.41
CA GLU A 450 -23.62 8.83 29.03
C GLU A 450 -22.31 9.51 28.61
N LEU A 451 -22.20 9.93 27.35
CA LEU A 451 -21.07 10.72 26.87
C LEU A 451 -21.04 12.10 27.52
N LYS A 452 -22.21 12.74 27.68
CA LYS A 452 -22.31 14.03 28.35
C LYS A 452 -21.85 13.98 29.82
N ALA A 453 -22.02 12.85 30.50
CA ALA A 453 -21.55 12.67 31.86
C ALA A 453 -20.01 12.77 31.99
N LEU A 454 -19.27 12.61 30.89
CA LEU A 454 -17.79 12.69 30.86
C LEU A 454 -17.25 14.11 30.61
N GLU A 455 -18.10 15.11 30.37
CA GLU A 455 -17.67 16.51 30.18
C GLU A 455 -16.87 17.03 31.37
N GLY A 456 -15.70 17.60 31.13
CA GLY A 456 -14.85 18.10 32.20
C GLY A 456 -13.37 18.15 31.81
N LEU A 457 -12.57 18.62 32.75
CA LEU A 457 -11.11 18.64 32.62
C LEU A 457 -10.54 17.41 33.31
N TRP A 458 -9.69 16.70 32.59
CA TRP A 458 -9.08 15.45 33.01
C TRP A 458 -7.57 15.57 32.94
N VAL A 459 -6.88 14.97 33.90
CA VAL A 459 -5.42 14.91 33.92
C VAL A 459 -4.98 13.46 33.94
N ASN A 460 -4.06 13.11 33.04
CA ASN A 460 -3.43 11.81 33.04
C ASN A 460 -2.35 11.74 34.13
N VAL A 461 -2.41 10.74 34.99
CA VAL A 461 -1.52 10.59 36.16
C VAL A 461 -0.09 10.28 35.73
N GLU A 462 0.10 9.49 34.68
CA GLU A 462 1.42 9.00 34.26
C GLU A 462 2.23 10.06 33.51
N SER A 463 1.59 10.85 32.65
CA SER A 463 2.23 11.84 31.77
C SER A 463 2.03 13.29 32.21
N GLY A 464 1.02 13.58 33.04
CA GLY A 464 0.59 14.94 33.35
C GLY A 464 -0.24 15.61 32.25
N SER A 465 -0.50 14.92 31.14
CA SER A 465 -1.29 15.45 30.00
C SER A 465 -2.68 15.90 30.45
N THR A 466 -3.14 17.02 29.90
CA THR A 466 -4.45 17.63 30.23
C THR A 466 -5.41 17.47 29.07
N TYR A 467 -6.61 16.93 29.34
CA TYR A 467 -7.66 16.64 28.36
C TYR A 467 -8.92 17.40 28.75
N CYS A 468 -9.53 18.11 27.79
CA CYS A 468 -10.75 18.86 28.03
C CYS A 468 -11.87 18.24 27.21
N MET A 469 -12.87 17.62 27.85
CA MET A 469 -14.02 17.02 27.17
C MET A 469 -15.21 17.96 27.19
N ARG A 470 -15.82 18.21 26.01
CA ARG A 470 -17.06 19.01 25.86
C ARG A 470 -17.93 18.46 24.74
N MET A 471 -19.24 18.47 24.94
CA MET A 471 -20.21 18.24 23.89
C MET A 471 -20.27 19.47 22.97
N VAL A 472 -19.96 19.27 21.70
CA VAL A 472 -20.05 20.30 20.66
C VAL A 472 -20.82 19.70 19.49
N ARG A 473 -21.95 20.32 19.12
CA ARG A 473 -22.85 19.85 18.03
C ARG A 473 -23.28 18.38 18.13
N GLY A 474 -23.53 17.89 19.35
CA GLY A 474 -23.98 16.51 19.56
C GLY A 474 -22.88 15.46 19.66
N GLU A 475 -21.60 15.86 19.48
CA GLU A 475 -20.44 14.97 19.63
C GLU A 475 -19.58 15.36 20.84
N LEU A 476 -19.00 14.38 21.53
CA LEU A 476 -18.04 14.62 22.60
C LEU A 476 -16.65 14.84 21.98
N ARG A 477 -16.14 16.07 22.05
CA ARG A 477 -14.82 16.46 21.56
C ARG A 477 -13.83 16.60 22.70
N CYS A 478 -12.60 16.16 22.49
CA CYS A 478 -11.59 16.10 23.54
C CYS A 478 -10.22 16.60 23.07
N PRO A 479 -10.02 17.92 22.87
CA PRO A 479 -8.70 18.50 22.70
C PRO A 479 -7.82 18.27 23.94
N TYR A 480 -6.51 18.13 23.73
CA TYR A 480 -5.58 17.88 24.83
C TYR A 480 -4.20 18.53 24.63
N SER A 481 -3.51 18.71 25.75
CA SER A 481 -2.12 19.14 25.86
C SER A 481 -1.28 17.98 26.37
N TYR A 482 -0.23 17.62 25.63
CA TYR A 482 0.66 16.52 26.01
C TYR A 482 1.66 16.94 27.10
N GLY A 483 1.85 16.07 28.08
CA GLY A 483 2.74 16.30 29.22
C GLY A 483 2.25 17.40 30.16
N THR A 484 3.16 18.03 30.90
CA THR A 484 2.85 19.20 31.75
C THR A 484 2.78 20.52 30.97
N GLY A 485 2.76 20.45 29.64
CA GLY A 485 2.61 21.63 28.77
C GLY A 485 1.22 22.25 28.90
N ASN A 486 1.12 23.53 28.51
CA ASN A 486 -0.16 24.24 28.45
C ASN A 486 -0.43 24.76 27.02
N LYS A 487 -0.35 23.86 26.03
CA LYS A 487 -0.61 24.18 24.62
C LYS A 487 -1.37 23.06 23.93
N LEU A 488 -2.27 23.40 23.02
CA LEU A 488 -3.00 22.41 22.23
C LEU A 488 -2.00 21.54 21.45
N THR A 489 -2.04 20.24 21.69
CA THR A 489 -1.16 19.26 21.03
C THR A 489 -1.93 18.45 19.99
N GLY A 490 -3.14 18.02 20.35
CA GLY A 490 -3.97 17.19 19.50
C GLY A 490 -5.39 17.10 20.00
N GLU A 491 -6.15 16.18 19.42
CA GLU A 491 -7.50 15.86 19.88
C GLU A 491 -7.76 14.35 19.91
N TYR A 492 -8.65 13.98 20.82
CA TYR A 492 -9.35 12.72 20.83
C TYR A 492 -10.73 12.96 20.21
N HIS A 493 -11.10 12.15 19.22
CA HIS A 493 -12.32 12.29 18.43
C HIS A 493 -12.97 10.93 18.13
N SER A 494 -14.21 10.95 17.63
CA SER A 494 -15.02 9.75 17.39
C SER A 494 -15.21 8.91 18.67
N LEU A 495 -15.43 9.60 19.80
CA LEU A 495 -15.59 9.01 21.13
C LEU A 495 -16.91 8.23 21.22
N ARG A 496 -16.83 6.98 21.68
CA ARG A 496 -18.00 6.14 21.97
C ARG A 496 -17.79 5.35 23.26
N ILE A 497 -18.88 5.03 23.94
CA ILE A 497 -18.85 4.17 25.12
C ILE A 497 -19.38 2.80 24.71
N GLU A 498 -18.62 1.75 25.00
CA GLU A 498 -19.02 0.36 24.78
C GLU A 498 -18.63 -0.45 26.02
N ASN A 499 -19.56 -1.23 26.58
CA ASN A 499 -19.32 -2.10 27.74
C ASN A 499 -18.64 -1.37 28.92
N GLY A 500 -19.11 -0.15 29.24
CA GLY A 500 -18.54 0.67 30.33
C GLY A 500 -17.13 1.20 30.07
N SER A 501 -16.69 1.21 28.81
CA SER A 501 -15.37 1.69 28.40
C SER A 501 -15.48 2.74 27.31
N LEU A 502 -14.72 3.82 27.43
CA LEU A 502 -14.58 4.87 26.43
C LEU A 502 -13.54 4.45 25.39
N PHE A 503 -13.92 4.50 24.12
CA PHE A 503 -13.09 4.18 22.97
C PHE A 503 -13.13 5.31 21.94
N GLY A 504 -12.06 5.46 21.16
CA GLY A 504 -12.05 6.36 20.02
C GLY A 504 -10.66 6.49 19.39
N ARG A 505 -10.45 7.59 18.66
CA ARG A 505 -9.21 7.88 17.94
C ARG A 505 -8.55 9.13 18.52
N TYR A 506 -7.23 9.24 18.37
CA TYR A 506 -6.52 10.47 18.66
C TYR A 506 -5.60 10.87 17.50
N ARG A 507 -5.34 12.17 17.37
CA ARG A 507 -4.37 12.73 16.41
C ARG A 507 -3.67 13.97 16.97
N TRP A 508 -2.42 14.18 16.58
CA TRP A 508 -1.66 15.42 16.84
C TRP A 508 -1.86 16.38 15.67
N PHE A 509 -1.91 17.69 15.93
CA PHE A 509 -2.17 18.67 14.86
C PHE A 509 -0.92 19.00 14.03
N ASN A 510 0.26 18.95 14.65
CA ASN A 510 1.51 19.39 14.02
C ASN A 510 2.46 18.25 13.67
N ASP A 511 2.08 17.00 13.99
CA ASP A 511 2.90 15.81 13.79
C ASP A 511 2.02 14.69 13.22
N ALA A 512 2.61 13.77 12.44
CA ALA A 512 1.92 12.61 11.87
C ALA A 512 1.65 11.50 12.91
N ILE A 513 1.31 11.88 14.15
CA ILE A 513 1.04 10.96 15.25
C ILE A 513 -0.46 10.81 15.42
N ALA A 514 -0.96 9.60 15.19
CA ALA A 514 -2.36 9.23 15.40
C ALA A 514 -2.47 7.79 15.90
N GLY A 515 -3.61 7.44 16.48
CA GLY A 515 -3.82 6.10 17.00
C GLY A 515 -5.18 5.90 17.65
N TYR A 516 -5.26 4.87 18.46
CA TYR A 516 -6.47 4.44 19.15
C TYR A 516 -6.28 4.48 20.66
N PHE A 517 -7.37 4.65 21.38
CA PHE A 517 -7.34 4.60 22.84
C PHE A 517 -8.51 3.81 23.40
N TYR A 518 -8.29 3.25 24.57
CA TYR A 518 -9.27 2.51 25.34
C TYR A 518 -9.15 2.89 26.81
N LEU A 519 -10.24 3.34 27.42
CA LEU A 519 -10.29 3.73 28.82
C LEU A 519 -11.53 3.16 29.49
N ARG A 520 -11.35 2.21 30.40
CA ARG A 520 -12.45 1.70 31.24
C ARG A 520 -12.92 2.79 32.19
N ILE A 521 -14.23 3.01 32.27
CA ILE A 521 -14.84 3.97 33.18
C ILE A 521 -14.97 3.28 34.56
N GLU A 522 -14.00 3.50 35.46
CA GLU A 522 -14.10 2.97 36.83
C GLU A 522 -15.07 3.81 37.68
N SER A 523 -15.14 5.11 37.39
CA SER A 523 -16.16 6.03 37.93
C SER A 523 -16.25 7.26 37.03
N LEU A 524 -17.24 8.12 37.25
CA LEU A 524 -17.32 9.40 36.54
C LEU A 524 -16.12 10.33 36.82
N ASP A 525 -15.29 10.04 37.83
CA ASP A 525 -14.10 10.83 38.15
C ASP A 525 -12.79 10.13 37.79
N ARG A 526 -12.84 8.89 37.28
CA ARG A 526 -11.65 8.06 37.05
C ARG A 526 -11.82 7.12 35.86
N LEU A 527 -10.95 7.30 34.87
CA LEU A 527 -10.83 6.43 33.69
C LEU A 527 -9.48 5.71 33.71
N VAL A 528 -9.44 4.43 33.34
CA VAL A 528 -8.20 3.62 33.39
C VAL A 528 -8.10 2.75 32.13
N GLY A 529 -6.96 2.83 31.44
CA GLY A 529 -6.70 1.98 30.29
C GLY A 529 -5.38 2.36 29.63
N GLY A 530 -5.42 2.68 28.34
CA GLY A 530 -4.24 3.05 27.59
C GLY A 530 -4.50 3.38 26.13
N TRP A 531 -3.42 3.57 25.37
CA TRP A 531 -3.46 3.93 23.96
C TRP A 531 -2.40 3.16 23.15
N TRP A 532 -2.61 3.09 21.84
CA TRP A 532 -1.70 2.51 20.85
C TRP A 532 -1.48 3.48 19.70
N SER A 533 -0.26 3.49 19.16
CA SER A 533 0.00 4.09 17.86
C SER A 533 -0.80 3.36 16.78
N ALA A 534 -1.18 4.05 15.70
CA ALA A 534 -1.80 3.43 14.54
C ALA A 534 -0.93 2.30 13.93
N SER A 535 0.39 2.35 14.11
CA SER A 535 1.35 1.31 13.69
C SER A 535 1.27 0.02 14.51
N ASP A 536 0.77 0.10 15.75
CA ASP A 536 0.85 -0.99 16.73
C ASP A 536 -0.50 -1.69 16.91
N ALA A 537 -1.55 -1.19 16.25
CA ALA A 537 -2.91 -1.71 16.32
C ALA A 537 -3.15 -2.78 15.24
N THR A 538 -3.12 -4.06 15.60
CA THR A 538 -3.55 -5.15 14.70
C THR A 538 -5.07 -5.27 14.67
N ALA A 539 -5.63 -5.72 13.54
CA ALA A 539 -7.07 -5.97 13.40
C ALA A 539 -7.60 -6.97 14.47
N GLU A 540 -6.74 -7.88 14.94
CA GLU A 540 -7.03 -8.83 16.01
C GLU A 540 -7.05 -8.17 17.40
N ALA A 541 -6.19 -7.17 17.66
CA ALA A 541 -6.22 -6.37 18.89
C ALA A 541 -7.46 -5.46 18.96
N MET A 542 -8.04 -5.09 17.82
CA MET A 542 -9.28 -4.31 17.74
C MET A 542 -10.55 -5.15 17.96
N ALA A 543 -10.48 -6.47 17.83
CA ALA A 543 -11.62 -7.39 17.93
C ALA A 543 -11.87 -7.94 19.36
N GLN A 544 -10.90 -7.80 20.27
CA GLN A 544 -11.00 -8.27 21.65
C GLN A 544 -10.92 -7.09 22.62
N LEU A 545 -11.86 -7.02 23.57
CA LEU A 545 -11.78 -6.04 24.66
C LEU A 545 -10.41 -6.16 25.36
N PRO A 546 -9.63 -5.06 25.50
CA PRO A 546 -8.24 -5.09 25.99
C PRO A 546 -8.10 -5.70 27.39
N PRO A 547 -6.95 -6.32 27.73
CA PRO A 547 -5.60 -5.78 27.53
C PRO A 547 -4.78 -6.52 26.45
N ALA A 548 -4.27 -5.76 25.47
CA ALA A 548 -3.34 -6.25 24.44
C ALA A 548 -1.89 -5.77 24.72
N GLU A 549 -0.90 -6.54 24.25
CA GLU A 549 0.53 -6.24 24.32
C GLU A 549 0.84 -4.92 23.59
N GLY A 550 1.76 -4.10 24.11
CA GLY A 550 2.14 -2.80 23.49
C GLY A 550 1.29 -1.59 23.88
N MET A 551 0.23 -1.74 24.70
CA MET A 551 -0.57 -0.61 25.17
C MET A 551 0.19 0.28 26.17
N VAL A 552 0.25 1.59 25.93
CA VAL A 552 0.80 2.55 26.89
C VAL A 552 -0.26 2.89 27.92
N ALA A 553 0.00 2.59 29.19
CA ALA A 553 -0.95 2.79 30.29
C ALA A 553 -1.32 4.27 30.46
N SER A 554 -2.61 4.51 30.72
CA SER A 554 -3.18 5.85 30.88
C SER A 554 -4.33 5.86 31.89
N THR A 555 -4.13 6.55 33.01
CA THR A 555 -5.12 6.77 34.08
C THR A 555 -5.52 8.24 34.10
N TRP A 556 -6.80 8.55 33.90
CA TRP A 556 -7.31 9.92 33.86
C TRP A 556 -8.13 10.22 35.10
N ILE A 557 -7.83 11.34 35.76
CA ILE A 557 -8.53 11.82 36.95
C ILE A 557 -9.21 13.16 36.64
N ARG A 558 -10.53 13.22 36.89
CA ARG A 558 -11.31 14.44 36.70
C ARG A 558 -10.94 15.49 37.74
N GLN A 559 -10.74 16.71 37.30
CA GLN A 559 -10.46 17.86 38.17
C GLN A 559 -11.79 18.49 38.62
N LYS A 560 -12.00 18.55 39.95
CA LYS A 560 -13.30 18.91 40.54
C LYS A 560 -13.57 20.42 40.69
N ASP A 561 -12.54 21.26 40.52
CA ASP A 561 -12.60 22.71 40.78
C ASP A 561 -12.35 23.57 39.53
N VAL A 562 -12.59 23.03 38.32
CA VAL A 562 -12.34 23.74 37.06
C VAL A 562 -13.59 24.51 36.63
N GLN A 563 -13.58 25.83 36.80
CA GLN A 563 -14.68 26.70 36.34
C GLN A 563 -14.62 27.05 34.85
N ARG A 564 -13.42 27.03 34.25
CA ARG A 564 -13.18 27.31 32.83
C ARG A 564 -12.06 26.44 32.30
N PHE A 565 -12.13 26.04 31.03
CA PHE A 565 -11.03 25.33 30.41
C PHE A 565 -9.86 26.28 30.09
N PRO A 566 -8.65 25.74 29.90
CA PRO A 566 -7.52 26.51 29.42
C PRO A 566 -7.84 27.25 28.10
N GLU A 567 -7.20 28.40 27.87
CA GLU A 567 -7.46 29.25 26.70
C GLU A 567 -7.34 28.50 25.38
N TRP A 568 -6.38 27.58 25.26
CA TRP A 568 -6.19 26.77 24.06
C TRP A 568 -7.37 25.81 23.80
N ALA A 569 -8.02 25.31 24.86
CA ALA A 569 -9.18 24.44 24.74
C ALA A 569 -10.43 25.26 24.39
N GLU A 570 -10.60 26.42 25.02
CA GLU A 570 -11.70 27.34 24.67
C GLU A 570 -11.57 27.86 23.23
N ALA A 571 -10.36 28.20 22.78
CA ALA A 571 -10.10 28.56 21.39
C ALA A 571 -10.42 27.41 20.43
N PHE A 572 -10.05 26.18 20.78
CA PHE A 572 -10.40 24.99 20.01
C PHE A 572 -11.93 24.82 19.92
N PHE A 573 -12.67 24.89 21.02
CA PHE A 573 -14.13 24.80 20.98
C PHE A 573 -14.79 25.97 20.25
N GLY A 574 -14.25 27.19 20.38
CA GLY A 574 -14.69 28.37 19.64
C GLY A 574 -14.45 28.25 18.14
N SER A 575 -13.35 27.59 17.72
CA SER A 575 -13.10 27.31 16.30
C SER A 575 -14.15 26.39 15.66
N ILE A 576 -14.95 25.69 16.48
CA ILE A 576 -15.97 24.73 16.04
C ILE A 576 -17.36 25.41 15.87
N THR A 577 -17.57 26.72 16.12
CA THR A 577 -18.86 27.42 15.84
C THR A 577 -18.79 28.97 15.83
N PRO A 578 -19.64 29.70 15.07
CA PRO A 578 -19.88 29.71 13.62
C PRO A 578 -19.02 30.77 12.90
N ALA A 579 -18.71 30.55 11.61
CA ALA A 579 -18.24 31.62 10.74
C ALA A 579 -19.43 32.55 10.41
N THR A 580 -19.56 33.66 11.14
CA THR A 580 -20.28 34.83 10.65
C THR A 580 -19.53 35.41 9.46
N ALA A 581 -20.20 35.44 8.30
CA ALA A 581 -20.10 36.44 7.25
C ALA A 581 -18.74 37.15 7.11
N LEU A 582 -17.82 36.51 6.39
CA LEU A 582 -16.82 37.21 5.59
C LEU A 582 -16.92 36.61 4.19
N GLU A 583 -17.49 37.39 3.28
CA GLU A 583 -17.59 37.07 1.86
C GLU A 583 -16.19 36.77 1.31
N PRO A 584 -15.96 35.60 0.69
CA PRO A 584 -14.75 35.36 -0.09
C PRO A 584 -14.81 36.20 -1.38
N THR A 585 -13.69 36.83 -1.71
CA THR A 585 -13.51 37.63 -2.93
C THR A 585 -13.83 36.84 -4.19
N SER A 586 -14.49 37.51 -5.13
CA SER A 586 -15.16 37.00 -6.33
C SER A 586 -14.29 36.17 -7.30
N GLU A 587 -12.97 36.19 -7.16
CA GLU A 587 -12.05 35.41 -8.00
C GLU A 587 -11.72 34.02 -7.44
N GLN A 588 -11.98 33.76 -6.15
CA GLN A 588 -11.77 32.44 -5.53
C GLN A 588 -13.06 31.60 -5.44
N GLN A 589 -14.22 32.21 -5.70
CA GLN A 589 -15.52 31.52 -5.70
C GLN A 589 -15.80 30.78 -7.02
N GLU A 590 -15.32 31.25 -8.18
CA GLU A 590 -15.58 30.57 -9.45
C GLU A 590 -14.83 29.24 -9.60
N VAL A 591 -13.67 29.07 -8.95
CA VAL A 591 -12.83 27.87 -9.15
C VAL A 591 -13.22 26.72 -8.22
N VAL A 592 -13.65 26.99 -6.98
CA VAL A 592 -14.03 25.94 -6.01
C VAL A 592 -15.49 25.52 -6.17
N GLN A 593 -16.36 26.41 -6.66
CA GLN A 593 -17.78 26.12 -6.85
C GLN A 593 -18.02 25.21 -8.07
N GLN A 594 -17.18 25.31 -9.11
CA GLN A 594 -17.21 24.41 -10.28
C GLN A 594 -16.72 22.98 -9.99
N GLU A 595 -15.88 22.75 -8.99
CA GLU A 595 -15.37 21.39 -8.68
C GLU A 595 -16.27 20.61 -7.71
N LEU A 596 -17.18 21.27 -6.98
CA LEU A 596 -18.12 20.64 -6.02
C LEU A 596 -19.56 20.53 -6.54
N GLU A 597 -19.99 21.37 -7.49
CA GLU A 597 -21.32 21.23 -8.13
C GLU A 597 -21.43 19.94 -8.97
N VAL A 598 -20.31 19.49 -9.56
CA VAL A 598 -20.28 18.32 -10.46
C VAL A 598 -20.51 16.98 -9.73
N ASP A 599 -20.33 16.91 -8.41
CA ASP A 599 -20.49 15.67 -7.64
C ASP A 599 -21.93 15.47 -7.10
N LEU A 600 -22.67 16.55 -6.84
CA LEU A 600 -24.06 16.46 -6.33
C LEU A 600 -25.09 16.22 -7.43
N GLU A 601 -24.91 16.84 -8.61
CA GLU A 601 -25.77 16.58 -9.77
C GLU A 601 -25.64 15.14 -10.24
N GLN A 602 -24.41 14.63 -10.34
CA GLN A 602 -24.14 13.24 -10.70
C GLN A 602 -24.70 12.26 -9.66
N LEU A 603 -24.52 12.54 -8.36
CA LEU A 603 -25.13 11.75 -7.29
C LEU A 603 -26.65 11.73 -7.38
N ALA A 604 -27.27 12.88 -7.65
CA ALA A 604 -28.72 12.97 -7.79
C ALA A 604 -29.22 12.18 -9.01
N GLU A 605 -28.54 12.28 -10.14
CA GLU A 605 -28.85 11.53 -11.36
C GLU A 605 -28.83 10.02 -11.08
N GLU A 606 -27.76 9.49 -10.49
CA GLU A 606 -27.62 8.05 -10.21
C GLU A 606 -28.65 7.50 -9.20
N VAL A 607 -29.00 8.30 -8.20
CA VAL A 607 -29.97 7.88 -7.16
C VAL A 607 -31.40 7.98 -7.68
N VAL A 608 -31.72 9.03 -8.44
CA VAL A 608 -33.04 9.27 -8.99
C VAL A 608 -33.32 8.34 -10.17
N GLU A 609 -32.33 7.99 -11.00
CA GLU A 609 -32.46 7.01 -12.08
C GLU A 609 -32.86 5.64 -11.54
N ARG A 610 -32.13 5.13 -10.53
CA ARG A 610 -32.46 3.86 -9.86
C ARG A 610 -33.83 3.88 -9.18
N PHE A 611 -34.27 5.05 -8.73
CA PHE A 611 -35.59 5.22 -8.16
C PHE A 611 -36.67 5.22 -9.25
N ALA A 612 -36.49 5.99 -10.32
CA ALA A 612 -37.41 6.09 -11.45
C ALA A 612 -37.62 4.75 -12.17
N MET A 613 -36.55 3.96 -12.36
CA MET A 613 -36.66 2.61 -12.94
C MET A 613 -37.58 1.69 -12.14
N ARG A 614 -37.66 1.85 -10.81
CA ARG A 614 -38.54 1.05 -9.96
C ARG A 614 -39.99 1.53 -9.97
N LEU A 615 -40.27 2.77 -10.36
CA LEU A 615 -41.63 3.30 -10.40
C LEU A 615 -42.52 2.55 -11.38
N VAL A 616 -41.96 1.99 -12.46
CA VAL A 616 -42.68 1.17 -13.45
C VAL A 616 -43.34 -0.04 -12.79
N ASP A 617 -42.67 -0.67 -11.82
CA ASP A 617 -43.12 -1.88 -11.14
C ASP A 617 -43.79 -1.63 -9.78
N GLU A 618 -43.39 -0.54 -9.10
CA GLU A 618 -43.68 -0.31 -7.68
C GLU A 618 -44.67 0.84 -7.42
N ASN A 619 -45.00 1.67 -8.42
CA ASN A 619 -45.82 2.87 -8.23
C ASN A 619 -47.17 2.82 -8.96
N ASP A 620 -48.25 2.82 -8.17
CA ASP A 620 -49.64 2.74 -8.67
C ASP A 620 -50.01 3.84 -9.67
N THR A 621 -49.39 5.03 -9.62
CA THR A 621 -49.67 6.12 -10.58
C THR A 621 -49.09 5.80 -11.95
N ILE A 622 -47.84 5.36 -12.02
CA ILE A 622 -47.18 4.99 -13.28
C ILE A 622 -47.80 3.72 -13.85
N THR A 623 -47.97 2.68 -13.02
CA THR A 623 -48.62 1.43 -13.45
C THR A 623 -50.08 1.66 -13.90
N GLY A 624 -50.77 2.62 -13.28
CA GLY A 624 -52.12 3.05 -13.70
C GLY A 624 -52.13 3.67 -15.10
N LEU A 625 -51.22 4.60 -15.38
CA LEU A 625 -51.09 5.23 -16.71
C LEU A 625 -50.65 4.23 -17.78
N MET A 626 -49.73 3.31 -17.44
CA MET A 626 -49.33 2.23 -18.34
C MET A 626 -50.53 1.38 -18.77
N ALA A 627 -51.47 1.09 -17.86
CA ALA A 627 -52.67 0.32 -18.15
C ALA A 627 -53.69 1.07 -19.03
N GLU A 628 -53.56 2.40 -19.16
CA GLU A 628 -54.34 3.22 -20.09
C GLU A 628 -53.73 3.25 -21.50
N THR A 629 -52.49 2.78 -21.66
CA THR A 629 -51.78 2.72 -22.94
C THR A 629 -51.95 1.40 -23.69
N ASN A 630 -51.62 1.39 -24.99
CA ASN A 630 -51.54 0.17 -25.80
C ASN A 630 -50.09 -0.36 -25.95
N ALA A 631 -49.21 0.00 -25.02
CA ALA A 631 -47.82 -0.43 -25.01
C ALA A 631 -47.50 -1.32 -23.80
N SER A 632 -46.51 -2.19 -23.94
CA SER A 632 -46.05 -3.06 -22.86
C SER A 632 -44.53 -2.96 -22.68
N GLY A 633 -44.01 -3.48 -21.57
CA GLY A 633 -42.56 -3.49 -21.33
C GLY A 633 -41.95 -2.10 -21.14
N TYR A 634 -42.65 -1.20 -20.43
CA TYR A 634 -42.16 0.15 -20.19
C TYR A 634 -40.76 0.17 -19.56
N TYR A 635 -39.91 1.05 -20.07
CA TYR A 635 -38.59 1.33 -19.51
C TYR A 635 -38.36 2.84 -19.42
N LEU A 636 -37.43 3.23 -18.56
CA LEU A 636 -36.96 4.61 -18.47
C LEU A 636 -36.09 4.91 -19.70
N ASP A 637 -36.55 5.80 -20.57
CA ASP A 637 -35.82 6.20 -21.79
C ASP A 637 -34.84 7.35 -21.50
N GLN A 638 -35.33 8.36 -20.79
CA GLN A 638 -34.55 9.54 -20.43
C GLN A 638 -34.88 10.02 -19.01
N LEU A 639 -33.86 10.50 -18.29
CA LEU A 639 -34.00 11.20 -17.02
C LEU A 639 -33.28 12.54 -17.10
N ASP A 640 -34.01 13.62 -16.83
CA ASP A 640 -33.45 14.97 -16.74
C ASP A 640 -33.54 15.46 -15.29
N VAL A 641 -32.41 15.62 -14.61
CA VAL A 641 -32.38 16.26 -13.29
C VAL A 641 -32.51 17.77 -13.48
N LEU A 642 -33.70 18.31 -13.17
CA LEU A 642 -34.06 19.71 -13.38
C LEU A 642 -33.41 20.67 -12.37
N SER A 643 -33.21 20.22 -11.13
CA SER A 643 -32.51 21.00 -10.11
C SER A 643 -32.03 20.15 -8.95
N VAL A 644 -30.83 20.44 -8.43
CA VAL A 644 -30.30 19.89 -7.18
C VAL A 644 -30.03 21.04 -6.22
N GLY A 645 -30.58 20.96 -5.00
CA GLY A 645 -30.37 21.97 -3.97
C GLY A 645 -29.16 21.66 -3.08
N PRO A 646 -28.85 22.55 -2.13
CA PRO A 646 -27.64 22.43 -1.31
C PRO A 646 -27.70 21.23 -0.35
N LEU A 647 -26.55 20.59 -0.12
CA LEU A 647 -26.39 19.55 0.90
C LEU A 647 -26.58 20.10 2.32
N GLU A 648 -27.57 19.59 3.04
CA GLU A 648 -27.75 19.88 4.45
C GLU A 648 -26.85 18.98 5.32
N LEU A 649 -25.79 19.53 5.90
CA LEU A 649 -24.77 18.74 6.62
C LEU A 649 -25.20 18.20 8.00
N ASN A 650 -26.31 18.68 8.57
CA ASN A 650 -26.79 18.25 9.89
C ASN A 650 -27.57 16.92 9.83
N VAL A 651 -28.18 16.62 8.67
CA VAL A 651 -28.79 15.35 8.30
C VAL A 651 -28.54 15.24 6.81
N PRO A 652 -27.66 14.35 6.31
CA PRO A 652 -27.23 14.33 4.92
C PRO A 652 -28.44 14.18 3.98
N ARG A 653 -28.94 15.33 3.52
CA ARG A 653 -30.16 15.49 2.74
C ARG A 653 -29.91 16.47 1.60
N ILE A 654 -30.39 16.12 0.41
CA ILE A 654 -30.23 16.91 -0.81
C ILE A 654 -31.59 17.01 -1.50
N PRO A 655 -32.24 18.19 -1.53
CA PRO A 655 -33.50 18.34 -2.26
C PRO A 655 -33.24 18.28 -3.77
N PHE A 656 -34.13 17.65 -4.52
CA PHE A 656 -34.01 17.53 -5.97
C PHE A 656 -35.35 17.66 -6.68
N ARG A 657 -35.29 17.96 -7.98
CA ARG A 657 -36.39 17.90 -8.94
C ARG A 657 -35.88 17.27 -10.23
N ALA A 658 -36.61 16.33 -10.80
CA ALA A 658 -36.25 15.62 -12.02
C ALA A 658 -37.48 15.31 -12.87
N GLN A 659 -37.29 15.12 -14.16
CA GLN A 659 -38.29 14.67 -15.11
C GLN A 659 -37.82 13.34 -15.70
N ALA A 660 -38.68 12.32 -15.64
CA ALA A 660 -38.44 11.00 -16.17
C ALA A 660 -39.39 10.74 -17.35
N HIS A 661 -38.84 10.26 -18.45
CA HIS A 661 -39.57 9.87 -19.66
C HIS A 661 -39.54 8.36 -19.75
N PHE A 662 -40.72 7.74 -19.76
CA PHE A 662 -40.87 6.30 -19.90
C PHE A 662 -41.48 5.99 -21.26
N SER A 663 -40.94 4.99 -21.96
CA SER A 663 -41.49 4.51 -23.22
C SER A 663 -41.75 3.01 -23.17
N GLY A 664 -42.79 2.57 -23.87
CA GLY A 664 -43.17 1.15 -23.99
C GLY A 664 -43.22 0.68 -25.44
N ASP A 665 -43.11 -0.62 -25.64
CA ASP A 665 -43.23 -1.27 -26.95
C ASP A 665 -44.71 -1.30 -27.37
N GLN A 666 -45.06 -0.61 -28.46
CA GLN A 666 -46.42 -0.57 -28.98
C GLN A 666 -46.90 -1.94 -29.45
N GLU A 667 -48.13 -2.31 -29.07
CA GLU A 667 -48.78 -3.52 -29.60
C GLU A 667 -49.58 -3.20 -30.88
N PRO A 668 -49.24 -3.83 -32.04
CA PRO A 668 -49.83 -3.50 -33.34
C PRO A 668 -51.35 -3.73 -33.47
N ASP A 669 -51.94 -4.51 -32.56
CA ASP A 669 -53.33 -5.00 -32.65
C ASP A 669 -54.35 -4.13 -31.89
N HIS A 670 -53.92 -3.01 -31.26
CA HIS A 670 -54.76 -2.14 -30.44
C HIS A 670 -54.82 -0.69 -30.97
N VAL A 671 -55.98 -0.04 -30.84
CA VAL A 671 -56.19 1.37 -31.26
C VAL A 671 -55.32 2.28 -30.39
N ALA A 672 -54.42 3.04 -31.01
CA ALA A 672 -53.37 3.83 -30.38
C ALA A 672 -53.85 4.63 -29.16
N CYS A 673 -53.22 4.39 -28.02
CA CYS A 673 -53.37 5.16 -26.79
C CYS A 673 -51.99 5.49 -26.21
N GLY A 674 -51.12 6.08 -27.04
CA GLY A 674 -49.77 6.50 -26.64
C GLY A 674 -48.86 5.36 -26.19
N ASN A 675 -47.57 5.64 -26.13
CA ASN A 675 -46.56 4.71 -25.61
C ASN A 675 -45.53 5.42 -24.73
N ALA A 676 -45.79 6.68 -24.37
CA ALA A 676 -44.88 7.52 -23.62
C ALA A 676 -45.59 8.14 -22.41
N ILE A 677 -44.89 8.14 -21.28
CA ILE A 677 -45.31 8.75 -20.02
C ILE A 677 -44.21 9.70 -19.57
N THR A 678 -44.58 10.96 -19.34
CA THR A 678 -43.71 11.94 -18.69
C THR A 678 -44.07 12.01 -17.21
N ALA A 679 -43.08 11.89 -16.33
CA ALA A 679 -43.24 11.98 -14.89
C ALA A 679 -42.29 13.00 -14.27
N GLU A 680 -42.84 13.92 -13.50
CA GLU A 680 -42.09 14.87 -12.69
C GLU A 680 -41.95 14.38 -11.25
N ILE A 681 -40.70 14.24 -10.81
CA ILE A 681 -40.32 13.73 -9.49
C ILE A 681 -39.68 14.87 -8.70
N SER A 682 -40.18 15.15 -7.51
CA SER A 682 -39.52 16.09 -6.59
C SER A 682 -39.46 15.52 -5.19
N GLY A 683 -38.33 15.68 -4.50
CA GLY A 683 -38.14 15.04 -3.20
C GLY A 683 -36.81 15.38 -2.58
N THR A 684 -36.40 14.58 -1.61
CA THR A 684 -35.12 14.73 -0.93
C THR A 684 -34.35 13.43 -0.99
N LEU A 685 -33.08 13.46 -1.42
CA LEU A 685 -32.15 12.36 -1.25
C LEU A 685 -31.71 12.33 0.21
N GLU A 686 -31.69 11.16 0.84
CA GLU A 686 -31.19 10.97 2.19
C GLU A 686 -30.15 9.85 2.24
N TYR A 687 -29.16 9.98 3.13
CA TYR A 687 -28.19 8.93 3.39
C TYR A 687 -28.58 8.15 4.66
N ASP A 688 -28.86 6.86 4.51
CA ASP A 688 -29.35 5.99 5.60
C ASP A 688 -28.24 5.39 6.48
N GLY A 689 -26.98 5.76 6.21
CA GLY A 689 -25.79 5.21 6.85
C GLY A 689 -25.07 4.15 6.01
N THR A 690 -25.68 3.70 4.91
CA THR A 690 -25.12 2.75 3.95
C THR A 690 -25.15 3.27 2.52
N GLU A 691 -26.29 3.81 2.06
CA GLU A 691 -26.45 4.33 0.70
C GLU A 691 -27.34 5.58 0.63
N TRP A 692 -27.26 6.29 -0.50
CA TRP A 692 -28.17 7.40 -0.82
C TRP A 692 -29.43 6.86 -1.48
N ARG A 693 -30.58 7.36 -1.05
CA ARG A 693 -31.90 6.97 -1.56
C ARG A 693 -32.84 8.17 -1.61
N VAL A 694 -33.86 8.11 -2.47
CA VAL A 694 -34.97 9.05 -2.44
C VAL A 694 -35.80 8.77 -1.18
N ALA A 695 -36.01 9.79 -0.34
CA ALA A 695 -36.83 9.69 0.85
C ALA A 695 -38.30 9.39 0.51
N ASP A 696 -38.99 8.70 1.43
CA ASP A 696 -40.37 8.25 1.23
C ASP A 696 -41.39 9.40 1.07
N ASP A 697 -41.01 10.65 1.36
CA ASP A 697 -41.83 11.86 1.25
C ASP A 697 -41.75 12.58 -0.11
N TYR A 698 -41.34 11.86 -1.17
CA TYR A 698 -41.31 12.38 -2.53
C TYR A 698 -42.70 12.68 -3.10
N ARG A 699 -42.74 13.57 -4.09
CA ARG A 699 -43.90 13.86 -4.94
C ARG A 699 -43.63 13.38 -6.35
N LEU A 700 -44.66 12.79 -6.94
CA LEU A 700 -44.69 12.28 -8.30
C LEU A 700 -45.95 12.79 -8.97
N GLU A 701 -45.80 13.51 -10.08
CA GLU A 701 -46.88 13.92 -10.97
C GLU A 701 -46.55 13.33 -12.35
N ALA A 702 -47.46 12.55 -12.94
CA ALA A 702 -47.21 11.88 -14.21
C ALA A 702 -48.39 12.03 -15.15
N GLU A 703 -48.12 12.12 -16.44
CA GLU A 703 -49.14 12.24 -17.49
C GLU A 703 -48.73 11.45 -18.74
N LEU A 704 -49.73 11.09 -19.55
CA LEU A 704 -49.51 10.46 -20.84
C LEU A 704 -49.11 11.51 -21.88
N ASP A 705 -48.06 11.22 -22.63
CA ASP A 705 -47.67 12.04 -23.76
C ASP A 705 -48.60 11.69 -24.93
N TYR A 706 -49.54 12.60 -25.20
CA TYR A 706 -50.41 12.49 -26.36
C TYR A 706 -49.72 13.05 -27.60
N ASP A 707 -49.53 12.22 -28.62
CA ASP A 707 -49.14 12.74 -29.93
C ASP A 707 -50.18 13.74 -30.44
N HIS A 708 -49.66 14.86 -30.92
CA HIS A 708 -50.43 15.98 -31.44
C HIS A 708 -51.34 15.46 -32.58
N ASP A 709 -52.62 15.33 -32.27
CA ASP A 709 -53.76 15.13 -33.17
C ASP A 709 -54.37 13.71 -33.27
N GLY A 710 -53.97 12.74 -32.45
CA GLY A 710 -54.71 11.46 -32.36
C GLY A 710 -54.85 10.69 -33.68
N GLU A 711 -53.93 10.90 -34.62
CA GLU A 711 -53.72 10.05 -35.80
C GLU A 711 -52.27 9.53 -35.80
N PRO A 712 -52.03 8.29 -36.26
CA PRO A 712 -50.73 7.64 -36.17
C PRO A 712 -49.67 8.30 -37.05
N ASP A 713 -48.42 8.29 -36.55
CA ASP A 713 -47.21 8.76 -37.25
C ASP A 713 -47.01 7.97 -38.56
N PRO A 714 -46.89 8.64 -39.72
CA PRO A 714 -46.71 7.98 -41.01
C PRO A 714 -45.38 7.21 -41.17
N ASP A 715 -44.42 7.35 -40.26
CA ASP A 715 -43.14 6.61 -40.33
C ASP A 715 -43.20 5.20 -39.69
N ASP A 716 -44.33 4.79 -39.10
CA ASP A 716 -44.54 3.47 -38.47
C ASP A 716 -45.28 2.42 -39.37
N LEU A 717 -45.12 2.50 -40.70
CA LEU A 717 -45.65 1.50 -41.67
C LEU A 717 -44.60 0.61 -42.35
#